data_AF-M2VHP4-F1
#
_entry.id   AF-M2VHP4-F1
#
_cell.length_a   1.000
_cell.length_b   1.000
_cell.length_c   1.000
_cell.angle_alpha   90.00
_cell.angle_beta   90.00
_cell.angle_gamma   90.00
#
_symmetry.space_group_name_H-M   'P 1'
#
loop_
_entity.id
_entity.type
_entity.pdbx_description
1 polymer ?
#
loop_
_entity_poly.entity_id
_entity_poly.type
_entity_poly.pdbx_seq_one_letter_code
_entity_poly.pdbx_strand_id
1 'polypeptide(L)'
;MSLAEIRLDDKYRLATGHLYLTGTQALTRLPMLQHQRDQARGLNTGGFISGYRGSPLGGLDKSLWEARDYLKQHAIHFQPGVNEELAATAVWGSQQTNLFPGARYDGVFAMWYGKGPGVDRAGDVFKHANAAGVSPQGGVLLLAGDDHGCKSSTLPHQSEHAFIAASIPVLNPANVQEILDYGIIGWELSRYSGCWVALKTIAENVDSSAVVEVDPLRVQTRIPEDFELPEDGVHIRWPDPPLAQEKRLNLFKIYAARAFARANSLNQVMLDSPNPRLGIITTGKSYLDVRQALDDLGLDEALCASVGLRVLKVGMSWPLEPVSVHEFAQGLDEILVVEEKRSILEDQLTGQLYNWPVSKRPRVVGEFDEQGNSLLPNLSELTPAMIARVIAKRLAPIYTSDSIQARLAFLAAKEKALAARSYSTVRTPHYCSGCPHNSSTKVPEGSRASAGIGCHYMVQWMDRRTETFTQMGGEGVNWIGQAPFTDTPHMFQNLGDGTYFHSGSLAVRAAVAAGVNITFKILYNDAVAMTGGQPIDGELRVDQLSRQIFHEGVKRIALVSDEPDKYPTRDTFAPITSFHHRRELDAVQRELREFKGVSVIIYDQTCATEKRRRRKRGKLEDPAKRVFINPAVCEGCGDCGEKSNCLSVLPKETELGRKREIDQNACNKDYSCVEGFCPSFVTVHGGGLRKPEAVAGGIEAATLPEPQHPSLERPWNVLIPGVGGSGVTTLGALLGMAAHLEGKGCTVLDQAGLAQKFGPVTTHVRIAAKQSDIYAVRIAAGEADLLLGCDLIVAAGDESLTRLNEQISNAVVNSHESATAEFTRNPDAQVPGAAMRQAISDAVGAEKTHFVDATRLATRLLGDSIATNLFLLGFAYQQGLLPISAEAIEKAIELNGVAAKLNLQAFRWGRRAVLEREAVEGLARPVEVAEPLCKTLEEIVEWRVDFLTRYQNAGLARRYRQLVERVRDADTADDLALSKAVARYYFKLLAYKDEYEVARLYSEPEFRQQLEAQFEGDYRLQFHLAPAWLTKRDPVTGEPRKRELGPWMLNVFGVLAKFRFLRGTPLDPFGYGHDRRVERQLISEYEKTVDELLVQLKPTNYRTAVAIAALPEQIRGYGPVKERSIAKARQQEKLLREQLAKGDEVQSVRLFQPAA
;
A
#
# COMPACT_ATOMS: atom_id res chain seq x y z
N MET A 1 -23.49 11.04 28.73
CA MET A 1 -24.42 9.92 28.44
C MET A 1 -23.65 8.64 28.72
N SER A 2 -24.29 7.58 29.21
CA SER A 2 -23.62 6.27 29.37
C SER A 2 -23.28 5.67 28.00
N LEU A 3 -22.08 5.15 27.82
CA LEU A 3 -21.66 4.44 26.59
C LEU A 3 -22.52 3.18 26.37
N ALA A 4 -22.77 2.82 25.12
CA ALA A 4 -23.46 1.58 24.79
C ALA A 4 -22.62 0.34 25.20
N GLU A 5 -23.27 -0.69 25.76
CA GLU A 5 -22.62 -1.96 26.07
C GLU A 5 -22.55 -2.84 24.80
N ILE A 6 -21.37 -2.91 24.16
CA ILE A 6 -21.17 -3.61 22.88
C ILE A 6 -20.16 -4.75 23.04
N ARG A 7 -20.46 -5.92 22.47
CA ARG A 7 -19.53 -7.05 22.33
C ARG A 7 -19.10 -7.21 20.88
N LEU A 8 -17.85 -7.62 20.66
CA LEU A 8 -17.32 -7.82 19.29
C LEU A 8 -18.09 -8.86 18.46
N ASP A 9 -18.73 -9.83 19.12
CA ASP A 9 -19.52 -10.87 18.47
C ASP A 9 -20.93 -10.40 18.07
N ASP A 10 -21.37 -9.20 18.50
CA ASP A 10 -22.70 -8.67 18.20
C ASP A 10 -22.90 -8.45 16.69
N LYS A 11 -21.80 -8.22 15.96
CA LYS A 11 -21.79 -8.20 14.48
C LYS A 11 -22.37 -9.47 13.84
N TYR A 12 -22.32 -10.61 14.54
CA TYR A 12 -22.94 -11.87 14.11
C TYR A 12 -24.24 -12.17 14.88
N ARG A 13 -24.28 -11.88 16.18
CA ARG A 13 -25.37 -12.35 17.06
C ARG A 13 -26.58 -11.44 17.18
N LEU A 14 -26.41 -10.13 17.06
CA LEU A 14 -27.50 -9.19 17.33
C LEU A 14 -28.63 -9.44 16.32
N ALA A 15 -29.86 -9.73 16.79
CA ALA A 15 -30.97 -10.04 15.89
C ALA A 15 -31.46 -8.79 15.14
N THR A 16 -31.66 -7.70 15.88
CA THR A 16 -32.08 -6.40 15.35
C THR A 16 -31.34 -5.25 16.04
N GLY A 17 -31.12 -4.13 15.33
CA GLY A 17 -30.55 -2.90 15.89
C GLY A 17 -29.48 -2.24 15.03
N HIS A 18 -28.74 -1.29 15.62
CA HIS A 18 -27.67 -0.56 14.94
C HIS A 18 -26.31 -1.21 15.23
N LEU A 19 -25.55 -1.53 14.19
CA LEU A 19 -24.22 -2.12 14.30
C LEU A 19 -23.21 -1.31 13.48
N TYR A 20 -22.01 -1.12 14.01
CA TYR A 20 -20.88 -0.63 13.23
C TYR A 20 -20.24 -1.79 12.45
N LEU A 21 -20.46 -1.84 11.14
CA LEU A 21 -19.98 -2.90 10.26
C LEU A 21 -19.13 -2.34 9.12
N THR A 22 -18.07 -3.06 8.78
CA THR A 22 -17.42 -2.94 7.46
C THR A 22 -18.32 -3.51 6.36
N GLY A 23 -18.17 -3.08 5.11
CA GLY A 23 -18.86 -3.68 3.96
C GLY A 23 -18.60 -5.18 3.82
N THR A 24 -17.38 -5.64 4.09
CA THR A 24 -17.05 -7.07 4.14
C THR A 24 -17.84 -7.82 5.24
N GLN A 25 -18.00 -7.23 6.42
CA GLN A 25 -18.81 -7.82 7.49
C GLN A 25 -20.29 -7.81 7.16
N ALA A 26 -20.80 -6.77 6.49
CA ALA A 26 -22.16 -6.71 5.98
C ALA A 26 -22.42 -7.88 5.01
N LEU A 27 -21.52 -8.12 4.05
CA LEU A 27 -21.60 -9.26 3.11
C LEU A 27 -21.53 -10.63 3.82
N THR A 28 -20.75 -10.74 4.90
CA THR A 28 -20.70 -11.97 5.71
C THR A 28 -22.01 -12.22 6.45
N ARG A 29 -22.67 -11.14 6.88
CA ARG A 29 -23.94 -11.19 7.63
C ARG A 29 -25.15 -11.40 6.74
N LEU A 30 -25.16 -10.81 5.54
CA LEU A 30 -26.23 -10.89 4.55
C LEU A 30 -26.85 -12.30 4.36
N PRO A 31 -26.08 -13.39 4.15
CA PRO A 31 -26.66 -14.73 3.98
C PRO A 31 -27.38 -15.24 5.24
N MET A 32 -26.96 -14.81 6.44
CA MET A 32 -27.67 -15.15 7.68
C MET A 32 -29.03 -14.46 7.75
N LEU A 33 -29.10 -13.19 7.31
CA LEU A 33 -30.36 -12.44 7.22
C LEU A 33 -31.33 -13.08 6.24
N GLN A 34 -30.85 -13.55 5.08
CA GLN A 34 -31.70 -14.25 4.11
C GLN A 34 -32.24 -15.56 4.68
N HIS A 35 -31.42 -16.36 5.35
CA HIS A 35 -31.90 -17.59 5.99
C HIS A 35 -32.93 -17.30 7.08
N GLN A 36 -32.70 -16.30 7.94
CA GLN A 36 -33.66 -15.88 8.96
C GLN A 36 -35.00 -15.44 8.33
N ARG A 37 -34.94 -14.72 7.20
CA ARG A 37 -36.13 -14.31 6.44
C ARG A 37 -36.88 -15.49 5.84
N ASP A 38 -36.16 -16.46 5.27
CA ASP A 38 -36.76 -17.68 4.72
C ASP A 38 -37.44 -18.52 5.81
N GLN A 39 -36.80 -18.66 6.97
CA GLN A 39 -37.40 -19.32 8.13
C GLN A 39 -38.67 -18.61 8.61
N ALA A 40 -38.67 -17.28 8.65
CA ALA A 40 -39.86 -16.50 9.01
C ALA A 40 -41.02 -16.70 8.01
N ARG A 41 -40.72 -17.10 6.78
CA ARG A 41 -41.70 -17.47 5.73
C ARG A 41 -42.04 -18.97 5.72
N GLY A 42 -41.48 -19.77 6.62
CA GLY A 42 -41.70 -21.21 6.71
C GLY A 42 -40.95 -22.04 5.67
N LEU A 43 -39.92 -21.50 5.01
CA LEU A 43 -39.10 -22.21 4.04
C LEU A 43 -37.90 -22.89 4.72
N ASN A 44 -37.57 -24.11 4.29
CA ASN A 44 -36.37 -24.83 4.71
C ASN A 44 -35.28 -24.70 3.62
N THR A 45 -34.63 -23.55 3.57
CA THR A 45 -33.56 -23.27 2.59
C THR A 45 -32.16 -23.49 3.17
N GLY A 46 -31.20 -23.75 2.29
CA GLY A 46 -29.76 -23.74 2.62
C GLY A 46 -29.05 -22.58 1.92
N GLY A 47 -27.84 -22.23 2.38
CA GLY A 47 -27.00 -21.21 1.74
C GLY A 47 -25.71 -21.79 1.17
N PHE A 48 -25.28 -21.38 -0.03
CA PHE A 48 -23.98 -21.75 -0.59
C PHE A 48 -23.17 -20.51 -1.01
N ILE A 49 -21.92 -20.41 -0.56
CA ILE A 49 -21.05 -19.29 -0.88
C ILE A 49 -19.76 -19.83 -1.48
N SER A 50 -19.37 -19.30 -2.65
CA SER A 50 -18.09 -19.61 -3.28
C SER A 50 -17.59 -18.42 -4.10
N GLY A 51 -16.28 -18.29 -4.23
CA GLY A 51 -15.68 -17.19 -4.98
C GLY A 51 -14.17 -17.23 -4.88
N TYR A 52 -13.51 -16.23 -5.48
CA TYR A 52 -12.07 -16.05 -5.35
C TYR A 52 -11.74 -14.63 -4.92
N ARG A 53 -10.81 -14.53 -3.96
CA ARG A 53 -10.42 -13.29 -3.30
C ARG A 53 -9.70 -12.32 -4.25
N GLY A 54 -10.13 -11.06 -4.22
CA GLY A 54 -9.46 -9.94 -4.86
C GLY A 54 -10.03 -8.61 -4.36
N SER A 55 -9.20 -7.58 -4.20
CA SER A 55 -9.64 -6.27 -3.70
C SER A 55 -10.71 -5.65 -4.62
N PRO A 56 -11.81 -5.08 -4.09
CA PRO A 56 -12.04 -4.78 -2.66
C PRO A 56 -12.57 -5.97 -1.82
N LEU A 57 -12.98 -7.09 -2.44
CA LEU A 57 -13.50 -8.29 -1.76
C LEU A 57 -12.41 -9.21 -1.15
N GLY A 58 -11.16 -8.74 -1.04
CA GLY A 58 -10.02 -9.57 -0.64
C GLY A 58 -10.07 -10.06 0.81
N GLY A 59 -10.85 -9.40 1.67
CA GLY A 59 -11.06 -9.77 3.08
C GLY A 59 -12.21 -10.76 3.32
N LEU A 60 -13.03 -11.06 2.32
CA LEU A 60 -14.30 -11.78 2.51
C LEU A 60 -14.10 -13.22 3.00
N ASP A 61 -13.19 -13.99 2.40
CA ASP A 61 -12.87 -15.37 2.84
C ASP A 61 -12.54 -15.43 4.32
N LYS A 62 -11.70 -14.48 4.77
CA LYS A 62 -11.25 -14.40 6.15
C LYS A 62 -12.43 -14.12 7.08
N SER A 63 -13.32 -13.20 6.70
CA SER A 63 -14.50 -12.88 7.49
C SER A 63 -15.49 -14.05 7.56
N LEU A 64 -15.67 -14.79 6.46
CA LEU A 64 -16.49 -16.00 6.41
C LEU A 64 -15.90 -17.14 7.25
N TRP A 65 -14.58 -17.32 7.25
CA TRP A 65 -13.91 -18.30 8.12
C TRP A 65 -14.03 -17.95 9.60
N GLU A 66 -13.90 -16.66 9.96
CA GLU A 66 -14.13 -16.18 11.32
C GLU A 66 -15.60 -16.38 11.76
N ALA A 67 -16.54 -16.33 10.82
CA ALA A 67 -17.97 -16.53 11.06
C ALA A 67 -18.45 -17.98 10.92
N ARG A 68 -17.55 -18.95 10.69
CA ARG A 68 -17.89 -20.34 10.31
C ARG A 68 -18.96 -20.99 11.19
N ASP A 69 -18.86 -20.84 12.50
CA ASP A 69 -19.79 -21.48 13.44
C ASP A 69 -21.19 -20.85 13.36
N TYR A 70 -21.28 -19.54 13.13
CA TYR A 70 -22.54 -18.83 12.91
C TYR A 70 -23.16 -19.22 11.57
N LEU A 71 -22.36 -19.29 10.49
CA LEU A 71 -22.83 -19.74 9.18
C LEU A 71 -23.43 -21.15 9.24
N LYS A 72 -22.78 -22.06 9.98
CA LYS A 72 -23.26 -23.44 10.16
C LYS A 72 -24.60 -23.52 10.89
N GLN A 73 -24.85 -22.64 11.87
CA GLN A 73 -26.14 -22.56 12.57
C GLN A 73 -27.29 -22.15 11.63
N HIS A 74 -26.97 -21.40 10.57
CA HIS A 74 -27.90 -20.93 9.55
C HIS A 74 -27.90 -21.80 8.28
N ALA A 75 -27.42 -23.05 8.35
CA ALA A 75 -27.34 -23.96 7.18
C ALA A 75 -26.60 -23.35 5.96
N ILE A 76 -25.64 -22.46 6.20
CA ILE A 76 -24.82 -21.84 5.17
C ILE A 76 -23.49 -22.57 5.06
N HIS A 77 -23.15 -23.01 3.85
CA HIS A 77 -21.88 -23.63 3.52
C HIS A 77 -21.03 -22.68 2.69
N PHE A 78 -19.87 -22.30 3.24
CA PHE A 78 -18.85 -21.55 2.52
C PHE A 78 -17.75 -22.51 2.05
N GLN A 79 -17.50 -22.50 0.74
CA GLN A 79 -16.40 -23.21 0.10
C GLN A 79 -15.65 -22.25 -0.83
N PRO A 80 -14.45 -21.78 -0.47
CA PRO A 80 -13.66 -20.93 -1.37
C PRO A 80 -13.36 -21.68 -2.67
N GLY A 81 -13.40 -20.96 -3.79
CA GLY A 81 -13.06 -21.50 -5.10
C GLY A 81 -11.55 -21.51 -5.33
N VAL A 82 -11.09 -22.39 -6.22
CA VAL A 82 -9.70 -22.37 -6.70
C VAL A 82 -9.46 -21.18 -7.64
N ASN A 83 -10.48 -20.84 -8.43
CA ASN A 83 -10.57 -19.65 -9.26
C ASN A 83 -12.04 -19.24 -9.40
N GLU A 84 -12.27 -18.10 -10.04
CA GLU A 84 -13.58 -17.47 -10.21
C GLU A 84 -14.59 -18.29 -11.01
N GLU A 85 -14.10 -18.93 -12.08
CA GLU A 85 -14.89 -19.73 -13.01
C GLU A 85 -15.40 -21.02 -12.35
N LEU A 86 -14.53 -21.73 -11.64
CA LEU A 86 -14.89 -22.94 -10.90
C LEU A 86 -15.79 -22.62 -9.71
N ALA A 87 -15.59 -21.47 -9.06
CA ALA A 87 -16.50 -20.99 -8.01
C ALA A 87 -17.91 -20.72 -8.56
N ALA A 88 -18.02 -20.05 -9.70
CA ALA A 88 -19.30 -19.79 -10.36
C ALA A 88 -19.97 -21.11 -10.81
N THR A 89 -19.18 -22.08 -11.27
CA THR A 89 -19.67 -23.42 -11.62
C THR A 89 -20.21 -24.15 -10.39
N ALA A 90 -19.54 -24.07 -9.24
CA ALA A 90 -20.02 -24.64 -7.99
C ALA A 90 -21.33 -23.97 -7.51
N VAL A 91 -21.43 -22.64 -7.67
CA VAL A 91 -22.67 -21.89 -7.40
C VAL A 91 -23.80 -22.37 -8.32
N TRP A 92 -23.54 -22.59 -9.60
CA TRP A 92 -24.53 -23.18 -10.51
C TRP A 92 -24.95 -24.59 -10.09
N GLY A 93 -24.01 -25.42 -9.64
CA GLY A 93 -24.30 -26.75 -9.09
C GLY A 93 -25.28 -26.71 -7.90
N SER A 94 -25.21 -25.69 -7.05
CA SER A 94 -26.16 -25.55 -5.92
C SER A 94 -27.61 -25.37 -6.39
N GLN A 95 -27.83 -24.75 -7.55
CA GLN A 95 -29.17 -24.54 -8.13
C GLN A 95 -29.74 -25.81 -8.76
N GLN A 96 -28.88 -26.80 -9.04
CA GLN A 96 -29.28 -28.08 -9.64
C GLN A 96 -29.73 -29.12 -8.59
N THR A 97 -29.59 -28.81 -7.29
CA THR A 97 -29.88 -29.74 -6.19
C THR A 97 -31.29 -30.35 -6.27
N ASN A 98 -32.31 -29.53 -6.57
CA ASN A 98 -33.71 -29.98 -6.63
C ASN A 98 -34.09 -30.65 -7.97
N LEU A 99 -33.16 -30.77 -8.93
CA LEU A 99 -33.38 -31.54 -10.17
C LEU A 99 -33.28 -33.05 -9.94
N PHE A 100 -32.68 -33.47 -8.82
CA PHE A 100 -32.43 -34.87 -8.49
C PHE A 100 -33.10 -35.26 -7.16
N PRO A 101 -33.49 -36.53 -6.99
CA PRO A 101 -34.04 -37.01 -5.72
C PRO A 101 -32.99 -36.94 -4.59
N GLY A 102 -33.44 -36.72 -3.35
CA GLY A 102 -32.57 -36.65 -2.17
C GLY A 102 -32.14 -35.24 -1.74
N ALA A 103 -32.72 -34.19 -2.35
CA ALA A 103 -32.56 -32.82 -1.87
C ALA A 103 -33.03 -32.68 -0.41
N ARG A 104 -32.19 -32.08 0.44
CA ARG A 104 -32.47 -31.89 1.88
C ARG A 104 -33.17 -30.56 2.21
N TYR A 105 -33.20 -29.64 1.24
CA TYR A 105 -33.70 -28.28 1.38
C TYR A 105 -34.65 -27.97 0.21
N ASP A 106 -35.59 -27.06 0.43
CA ASP A 106 -36.57 -26.61 -0.58
C ASP A 106 -35.88 -25.85 -1.72
N GLY A 107 -34.75 -25.21 -1.42
CA GLY A 107 -33.84 -24.56 -2.35
C GLY A 107 -32.55 -24.14 -1.66
N VAL A 108 -31.52 -23.84 -2.45
CA VAL A 108 -30.23 -23.35 -1.95
C VAL A 108 -30.01 -21.95 -2.51
N PHE A 109 -30.10 -20.91 -1.67
CA PHE A 109 -29.70 -19.57 -2.11
C PHE A 109 -28.19 -19.49 -2.16
N ALA A 110 -27.65 -18.77 -3.14
CA ALA A 110 -26.21 -18.78 -3.35
C ALA A 110 -25.62 -17.38 -3.59
N MET A 111 -24.36 -17.23 -3.19
CA MET A 111 -23.57 -16.03 -3.37
C MET A 111 -22.23 -16.37 -4.04
N TRP A 112 -21.98 -15.76 -5.19
CA TRP A 112 -20.68 -15.77 -5.83
C TRP A 112 -19.93 -14.47 -5.55
N TYR A 113 -18.60 -14.50 -5.48
CA TYR A 113 -17.79 -13.28 -5.41
C TYR A 113 -16.50 -13.36 -6.21
N GLY A 114 -16.11 -12.23 -6.81
CA GLY A 114 -14.86 -12.07 -7.52
C GLY A 114 -14.54 -10.61 -7.81
N LYS A 115 -13.26 -10.32 -8.07
CA LYS A 115 -12.86 -9.00 -8.58
C LYS A 115 -13.28 -8.87 -10.05
N GLY A 116 -13.34 -7.65 -10.57
CA GLY A 116 -13.59 -7.33 -11.97
C GLY A 116 -13.06 -8.32 -13.02
N PRO A 117 -11.73 -8.53 -13.15
CA PRO A 117 -11.19 -9.50 -14.13
C PRO A 117 -11.64 -10.95 -13.91
N GLY A 118 -12.06 -11.28 -12.69
CA GLY A 118 -12.70 -12.54 -12.35
C GLY A 118 -14.09 -12.70 -12.96
N VAL A 119 -14.82 -11.61 -13.13
CA VAL A 119 -16.09 -11.56 -13.88
C VAL A 119 -15.84 -11.88 -15.35
N ASP A 120 -14.83 -11.26 -15.96
CA ASP A 120 -14.43 -11.54 -17.36
C ASP A 120 -14.05 -13.01 -17.54
N ARG A 121 -13.28 -13.56 -16.60
CA ARG A 121 -12.87 -14.97 -16.60
C ARG A 121 -14.06 -15.93 -16.50
N ALA A 122 -15.07 -15.62 -15.70
CA ALA A 122 -16.24 -16.46 -15.47
C ALA A 122 -17.36 -16.28 -16.51
N GLY A 123 -17.12 -15.52 -17.59
CA GLY A 123 -18.17 -15.15 -18.56
C GLY A 123 -18.90 -16.34 -19.21
N ASP A 124 -18.23 -17.47 -19.45
CA ASP A 124 -18.85 -18.65 -20.05
C ASP A 124 -19.89 -19.30 -19.13
N VAL A 125 -19.50 -19.58 -17.89
CA VAL A 125 -20.41 -20.16 -16.89
C VAL A 125 -21.56 -19.21 -16.54
N PHE A 126 -21.34 -17.88 -16.54
CA PHE A 126 -22.43 -16.93 -16.34
C PHE A 126 -23.50 -17.01 -17.43
N LYS A 127 -23.10 -17.15 -18.70
CA LYS A 127 -24.05 -17.32 -19.81
C LYS A 127 -24.85 -18.61 -19.68
N HIS A 128 -24.16 -19.73 -19.44
CA HIS A 128 -24.81 -21.02 -19.27
C HIS A 128 -25.76 -21.06 -18.07
N ALA A 129 -25.30 -20.57 -16.93
CA ALA A 129 -26.06 -20.64 -15.69
C ALA A 129 -27.26 -19.68 -15.68
N ASN A 130 -27.13 -18.47 -16.23
CA ASN A 130 -28.25 -17.53 -16.32
C ASN A 130 -29.32 -17.98 -17.33
N ALA A 131 -28.91 -18.55 -18.47
CA ALA A 131 -29.83 -19.13 -19.44
C ALA A 131 -30.66 -20.26 -18.82
N ALA A 132 -30.01 -21.19 -18.12
CA ALA A 132 -30.67 -22.27 -17.38
C ALA A 132 -31.59 -21.73 -16.28
N GLY A 133 -31.12 -20.75 -15.51
CA GLY A 133 -31.83 -20.09 -14.42
C GLY A 133 -31.52 -20.66 -13.04
N VAL A 134 -32.33 -20.27 -12.05
CA VAL A 134 -32.17 -20.65 -10.64
C VAL A 134 -33.27 -21.60 -10.17
N SER A 135 -33.05 -22.27 -9.03
CA SER A 135 -34.10 -23.00 -8.32
C SER A 135 -35.16 -22.02 -7.77
N PRO A 136 -36.47 -22.36 -7.75
CA PRO A 136 -37.53 -21.46 -7.29
C PRO A 136 -37.31 -20.87 -5.88
N GLN A 137 -36.75 -21.66 -4.95
CA GLN A 137 -36.43 -21.23 -3.58
C GLN A 137 -34.93 -21.05 -3.36
N GLY A 138 -34.13 -21.11 -4.42
CA GLY A 138 -32.69 -20.86 -4.38
C GLY A 138 -32.40 -19.38 -4.53
N GLY A 139 -32.13 -18.96 -5.76
CA GLY A 139 -31.71 -17.60 -6.10
C GLY A 139 -30.19 -17.44 -6.02
N VAL A 140 -29.63 -16.61 -6.89
CA VAL A 140 -28.17 -16.40 -7.01
C VAL A 140 -27.84 -14.91 -7.04
N LEU A 141 -26.92 -14.52 -6.16
CA LEU A 141 -26.35 -13.18 -6.08
C LEU A 141 -24.87 -13.21 -6.47
N LEU A 142 -24.46 -12.38 -7.44
CA LEU A 142 -23.08 -12.24 -7.90
C LEU A 142 -22.47 -10.95 -7.38
N LEU A 143 -21.43 -11.02 -6.56
CA LEU A 143 -20.69 -9.86 -6.08
C LEU A 143 -19.52 -9.54 -7.02
N ALA A 144 -19.59 -8.41 -7.70
CA ALA A 144 -18.51 -7.94 -8.57
C ALA A 144 -17.71 -6.83 -7.89
N GLY A 145 -16.46 -7.11 -7.53
CA GLY A 145 -15.55 -6.14 -6.93
C GLY A 145 -14.83 -5.29 -7.98
N ASP A 146 -15.36 -4.11 -8.28
CA ASP A 146 -14.77 -3.17 -9.23
C ASP A 146 -13.81 -2.17 -8.56
N ASP A 147 -12.68 -1.91 -9.22
CA ASP A 147 -11.66 -0.93 -8.83
C ASP A 147 -11.53 0.10 -9.95
N HIS A 148 -12.36 1.14 -9.89
CA HIS A 148 -12.41 2.20 -10.90
C HIS A 148 -11.11 3.03 -10.92
N GLY A 149 -10.54 3.32 -9.74
CA GLY A 149 -9.30 4.08 -9.59
C GLY A 149 -8.02 3.27 -9.83
N CYS A 150 -8.11 1.96 -10.11
CA CYS A 150 -6.98 1.04 -10.32
C CYS A 150 -5.92 1.10 -9.20
N LYS A 151 -6.35 1.26 -7.94
CA LYS A 151 -5.43 1.42 -6.80
C LYS A 151 -4.68 0.13 -6.45
N SER A 152 -5.32 -1.02 -6.71
CA SER A 152 -4.80 -2.35 -6.39
C SER A 152 -4.90 -3.32 -7.57
N SER A 153 -5.12 -2.80 -8.78
CA SER A 153 -5.37 -3.56 -10.02
C SER A 153 -4.29 -3.33 -11.07
N THR A 154 -4.30 -4.18 -12.10
CA THR A 154 -3.53 -3.96 -13.34
C THR A 154 -4.32 -3.18 -14.40
N LEU A 155 -5.66 -3.14 -14.30
CA LEU A 155 -6.49 -2.24 -15.10
C LEU A 155 -7.67 -1.69 -14.28
N PRO A 156 -8.16 -0.47 -14.62
CA PRO A 156 -9.36 0.08 -14.02
C PRO A 156 -10.60 -0.60 -14.62
N HIS A 157 -11.38 -1.30 -13.81
CA HIS A 157 -12.41 -2.23 -14.29
C HIS A 157 -13.85 -1.67 -14.20
N GLN A 158 -14.79 -2.23 -14.97
CA GLN A 158 -16.24 -1.97 -14.92
C GLN A 158 -16.99 -3.26 -15.34
N SER A 159 -17.63 -3.94 -14.39
CA SER A 159 -18.19 -5.29 -14.59
C SER A 159 -19.55 -5.31 -15.28
N GLU A 160 -20.30 -4.21 -15.27
CA GLU A 160 -21.68 -4.20 -15.77
C GLU A 160 -21.81 -4.64 -17.23
N HIS A 161 -20.91 -4.21 -18.12
CA HIS A 161 -20.95 -4.63 -19.53
C HIS A 161 -20.80 -6.14 -19.72
N ALA A 162 -20.02 -6.82 -18.88
CA ALA A 162 -19.88 -8.27 -18.91
C ALA A 162 -21.18 -8.96 -18.48
N PHE A 163 -21.85 -8.43 -17.45
CA PHE A 163 -23.16 -8.93 -17.02
C PHE A 163 -24.26 -8.68 -18.04
N ILE A 164 -24.27 -7.51 -18.69
CA ILE A 164 -25.19 -7.20 -19.79
C ILE A 164 -25.02 -8.22 -20.92
N ALA A 165 -23.78 -8.54 -21.30
CA ALA A 165 -23.49 -9.55 -22.32
C ALA A 165 -23.93 -10.98 -21.92
N ALA A 166 -24.13 -11.25 -20.62
CA ALA A 166 -24.69 -12.49 -20.08
C ALA A 166 -26.19 -12.40 -19.75
N SER A 167 -26.84 -11.28 -20.05
CA SER A 167 -28.24 -10.98 -19.70
C SER A 167 -28.56 -11.03 -18.20
N ILE A 168 -27.61 -10.62 -17.36
CA ILE A 168 -27.72 -10.64 -15.90
C ILE A 168 -28.10 -9.24 -15.39
N PRO A 169 -29.25 -9.08 -14.69
CA PRO A 169 -29.61 -7.83 -14.03
C PRO A 169 -28.55 -7.36 -13.03
N VAL A 170 -28.30 -6.05 -12.97
CA VAL A 170 -27.26 -5.43 -12.14
C VAL A 170 -27.86 -4.44 -11.16
N LEU A 171 -27.67 -4.70 -9.87
CA LEU A 171 -28.00 -3.82 -8.76
C LEU A 171 -26.77 -3.01 -8.31
N ASN A 172 -26.97 -1.72 -8.04
CA ASN A 172 -25.91 -0.77 -7.73
C ASN A 172 -26.12 -0.12 -6.34
N PRO A 173 -25.63 -0.74 -5.25
CA PRO A 173 -25.76 -0.20 -3.90
C PRO A 173 -24.85 1.02 -3.71
N ALA A 174 -25.38 2.07 -3.10
CA ALA A 174 -24.67 3.33 -2.88
C ALA A 174 -23.74 3.29 -1.65
N ASN A 175 -24.11 2.55 -0.60
CA ASN A 175 -23.42 2.53 0.70
C ASN A 175 -23.47 1.13 1.35
N VAL A 176 -22.91 1.00 2.55
CA VAL A 176 -22.87 -0.27 3.32
C VAL A 176 -24.27 -0.78 3.69
N GLN A 177 -25.23 0.10 4.00
CA GLN A 177 -26.61 -0.31 4.30
C GLN A 177 -27.26 -0.97 3.08
N GLU A 178 -27.07 -0.37 1.90
CA GLU A 178 -27.65 -0.86 0.66
C GLU A 178 -27.03 -2.18 0.19
N ILE A 179 -25.84 -2.55 0.65
CA ILE A 179 -25.31 -3.91 0.43
C ILE A 179 -26.25 -4.95 1.07
N LEU A 180 -26.75 -4.69 2.29
CA LEU A 180 -27.70 -5.58 2.95
C LEU A 180 -29.05 -5.55 2.23
N ASP A 181 -29.56 -4.35 1.93
CA ASP A 181 -30.88 -4.18 1.34
C ASP A 181 -30.96 -4.76 -0.08
N TYR A 182 -30.03 -4.35 -0.96
CA TYR A 182 -29.99 -4.80 -2.34
C TYR A 182 -29.53 -6.26 -2.46
N GLY A 183 -28.81 -6.78 -1.46
CA GLY A 183 -28.51 -8.20 -1.35
C GLY A 183 -29.78 -9.05 -1.20
N ILE A 184 -30.66 -8.68 -0.26
CA ILE A 184 -31.96 -9.36 -0.08
C ILE A 184 -32.85 -9.18 -1.31
N ILE A 185 -32.94 -7.95 -1.83
CA ILE A 185 -33.70 -7.67 -3.07
C ILE A 185 -33.17 -8.51 -4.23
N GLY A 186 -31.85 -8.69 -4.34
CA GLY A 186 -31.22 -9.45 -5.40
C GLY A 186 -31.59 -10.93 -5.39
N TRP A 187 -31.63 -11.58 -4.22
CA TRP A 187 -32.11 -12.96 -4.13
C TRP A 187 -33.60 -13.08 -4.46
N GLU A 188 -34.43 -12.16 -4.00
CA GLU A 188 -35.86 -12.16 -4.29
C GLU A 188 -36.15 -11.89 -5.78
N LEU A 189 -35.41 -10.96 -6.39
CA LEU A 189 -35.43 -10.69 -7.83
C LEU A 189 -34.98 -11.94 -8.61
N SER A 190 -33.93 -12.61 -8.16
CA SER A 190 -33.43 -13.85 -8.78
C SER A 190 -34.48 -14.96 -8.73
N ARG A 191 -35.12 -15.15 -7.56
CA ARG A 191 -36.21 -16.11 -7.36
C ARG A 191 -37.45 -15.79 -8.19
N TYR A 192 -37.78 -14.53 -8.43
CA TYR A 192 -38.93 -14.18 -9.27
C TYR A 192 -38.65 -14.29 -10.77
N SER A 193 -37.54 -13.71 -11.23
CA SER A 193 -37.21 -13.61 -12.66
C SER A 193 -36.58 -14.88 -13.24
N GLY A 194 -36.05 -15.76 -12.39
CA GLY A 194 -35.23 -16.89 -12.82
C GLY A 194 -33.83 -16.48 -13.30
N CYS A 195 -33.47 -15.19 -13.24
CA CYS A 195 -32.13 -14.70 -13.56
C CYS A 195 -31.16 -14.90 -12.40
N TRP A 196 -29.88 -15.01 -12.72
CA TRP A 196 -28.82 -14.64 -11.77
C TRP A 196 -28.81 -13.12 -11.64
N VAL A 197 -28.52 -12.57 -10.45
CA VAL A 197 -28.54 -11.12 -10.22
C VAL A 197 -27.16 -10.68 -9.72
N ALA A 198 -26.60 -9.65 -10.36
CA ALA A 198 -25.34 -9.06 -9.94
C ALA A 198 -25.56 -7.89 -8.97
N LEU A 199 -24.62 -7.75 -8.04
CA LEU A 199 -24.47 -6.62 -7.13
C LEU A 199 -23.08 -6.02 -7.37
N LYS A 200 -23.04 -4.78 -7.87
CA LYS A 200 -21.77 -4.06 -8.06
C LYS A 200 -21.25 -3.61 -6.71
N THR A 201 -20.01 -3.98 -6.42
CA THR A 201 -19.33 -3.60 -5.19
C THR A 201 -18.04 -2.88 -5.54
N ILE A 202 -17.75 -1.79 -4.84
CA ILE A 202 -16.57 -0.94 -5.07
C ILE A 202 -15.87 -0.67 -3.74
N ALA A 203 -14.67 -0.12 -3.76
CA ALA A 203 -13.92 0.17 -2.54
C ALA A 203 -14.74 1.02 -1.54
N GLU A 204 -15.52 1.99 -2.01
CA GLU A 204 -16.31 2.89 -1.17
C GLU A 204 -17.44 2.22 -0.38
N ASN A 205 -17.93 1.06 -0.81
CA ASN A 205 -18.97 0.33 -0.08
C ASN A 205 -18.44 -0.96 0.59
N VAL A 206 -17.32 -1.54 0.13
CA VAL A 206 -16.72 -2.75 0.73
C VAL A 206 -15.61 -2.44 1.73
N ASP A 207 -14.70 -1.52 1.38
CA ASP A 207 -13.56 -1.11 2.22
C ASP A 207 -13.94 0.01 3.21
N SER A 208 -15.21 0.43 3.21
CA SER A 208 -15.75 1.35 4.21
C SER A 208 -16.44 0.63 5.36
N SER A 209 -16.52 1.33 6.49
CA SER A 209 -17.33 0.97 7.66
C SER A 209 -18.36 2.04 7.91
N ALA A 210 -19.55 1.65 8.36
CA ALA A 210 -20.63 2.55 8.72
C ALA A 210 -21.48 1.96 9.83
N VAL A 211 -22.24 2.82 10.52
CA VAL A 211 -23.35 2.36 11.37
C VAL A 211 -24.51 1.95 10.45
N VAL A 212 -24.95 0.70 10.56
CA VAL A 212 -26.04 0.14 9.75
C VAL A 212 -27.15 -0.42 10.62
N GLU A 213 -28.37 -0.35 10.12
CA GLU A 213 -29.54 -0.99 10.69
C GLU A 213 -29.64 -2.43 10.20
N VAL A 214 -29.74 -3.35 11.15
CA VAL A 214 -29.87 -4.77 10.93
C VAL A 214 -31.26 -5.20 11.34
N ASP A 215 -32.03 -5.74 10.40
CA ASP A 215 -33.29 -6.46 10.62
C ASP A 215 -33.59 -7.32 9.37
N PRO A 216 -33.80 -8.65 9.49
CA PRO A 216 -34.16 -9.54 8.36
C PRO A 216 -35.43 -9.12 7.60
N LEU A 217 -36.31 -8.34 8.24
CA LEU A 217 -37.59 -7.89 7.68
C LEU A 217 -37.60 -6.40 7.31
N ARG A 218 -36.47 -5.71 7.43
CA ARG A 218 -36.31 -4.29 7.03
C ARG A 218 -36.79 -4.04 5.60
N VAL A 219 -36.43 -4.94 4.69
CA VAL A 219 -36.83 -4.89 3.29
C VAL A 219 -38.07 -5.77 3.08
N GLN A 220 -39.13 -5.18 2.53
CA GLN A 220 -40.32 -5.92 2.10
C GLN A 220 -40.43 -5.89 0.59
N THR A 221 -40.36 -7.08 -0.01
CA THR A 221 -40.44 -7.26 -1.47
C THR A 221 -41.87 -7.57 -1.90
N ARG A 222 -42.26 -7.06 -3.07
CA ARG A 222 -43.57 -7.27 -3.71
C ARG A 222 -43.38 -8.04 -5.00
N ILE A 223 -44.22 -9.03 -5.22
CA ILE A 223 -44.27 -9.77 -6.49
C ILE A 223 -45.15 -8.98 -7.46
N PRO A 224 -44.71 -8.72 -8.71
CA PRO A 224 -45.55 -8.07 -9.71
C PRO A 224 -46.80 -8.89 -10.04
N GLU A 225 -47.96 -8.22 -10.06
CA GLU A 225 -49.25 -8.81 -10.45
C GLU A 225 -49.59 -8.55 -11.92
N ASP A 226 -48.87 -7.64 -12.58
CA ASP A 226 -49.16 -7.11 -13.91
C ASP A 226 -48.16 -7.55 -14.99
N PHE A 227 -47.40 -8.62 -14.71
CA PHE A 227 -46.51 -9.27 -15.67
C PHE A 227 -46.74 -10.79 -15.68
N GLU A 228 -47.05 -11.34 -16.85
CA GLU A 228 -47.33 -12.76 -17.03
C GLU A 228 -46.03 -13.55 -17.30
N LEU A 229 -45.72 -14.50 -16.41
CA LEU A 229 -44.64 -15.47 -16.59
C LEU A 229 -45.06 -16.57 -17.58
N PRO A 230 -44.11 -17.19 -18.32
CA PRO A 230 -44.46 -18.25 -19.26
C PRO A 230 -45.05 -19.47 -18.54
N GLU A 231 -45.93 -20.23 -19.21
CA GLU A 231 -46.60 -21.41 -18.63
C GLU A 231 -45.62 -22.46 -18.09
N ASP A 232 -44.48 -22.64 -18.77
CA ASP A 232 -43.43 -23.54 -18.32
C ASP A 232 -42.56 -22.92 -17.20
N GLY A 233 -42.75 -21.65 -16.83
CA GLY A 233 -42.00 -20.95 -15.79
C GLY A 233 -40.57 -20.59 -16.20
N VAL A 234 -39.83 -19.90 -15.33
CA VAL A 234 -38.50 -19.32 -15.63
C VAL A 234 -37.32 -20.06 -14.97
N HIS A 235 -37.61 -21.09 -14.18
CA HIS A 235 -36.61 -21.78 -13.34
C HIS A 235 -35.83 -22.86 -14.08
N ILE A 236 -34.70 -23.24 -13.48
CA ILE A 236 -33.84 -24.34 -13.93
C ILE A 236 -34.60 -25.66 -13.98
N ARG A 237 -34.33 -26.48 -14.99
CA ARG A 237 -34.98 -27.79 -15.21
C ARG A 237 -34.06 -28.73 -15.99
N TRP A 238 -34.41 -30.00 -15.99
CA TRP A 238 -33.78 -31.01 -16.84
C TRP A 238 -34.83 -32.01 -17.34
N PRO A 239 -34.82 -32.40 -18.63
CA PRO A 239 -34.02 -31.86 -19.74
C PRO A 239 -34.46 -30.45 -20.16
N ASP A 240 -33.55 -29.66 -20.74
CA ASP A 240 -33.82 -28.27 -21.12
C ASP A 240 -33.12 -27.84 -22.43
N PRO A 241 -33.81 -27.89 -23.59
CA PRO A 241 -33.20 -27.60 -24.88
C PRO A 241 -32.67 -26.15 -25.00
N PRO A 242 -31.52 -25.92 -25.67
CA PRO A 242 -30.89 -24.60 -25.73
C PRO A 242 -31.79 -23.46 -26.26
N LEU A 243 -32.56 -23.69 -27.33
CA LEU A 243 -33.45 -22.66 -27.90
C LEU A 243 -34.64 -22.33 -26.98
N ALA A 244 -35.05 -23.25 -26.11
CA ALA A 244 -36.07 -22.97 -25.10
C ALA A 244 -35.52 -22.06 -23.99
N GLN A 245 -34.26 -22.29 -23.58
CA GLN A 245 -33.56 -21.41 -22.64
C GLN A 245 -33.43 -19.99 -23.19
N GLU A 246 -32.98 -19.86 -24.44
CA GLU A 246 -32.87 -18.57 -25.13
C GLU A 246 -34.22 -17.84 -25.19
N LYS A 247 -35.28 -18.54 -25.62
CA LYS A 247 -36.64 -17.99 -25.67
C LYS A 247 -37.08 -17.45 -24.30
N ARG A 248 -36.88 -18.22 -23.22
CA ARG A 248 -37.24 -17.78 -21.87
C ARG A 248 -36.43 -16.58 -21.41
N LEU A 249 -35.12 -16.60 -21.62
CA LEU A 249 -34.21 -15.53 -21.24
C LEU A 249 -34.60 -14.21 -21.92
N ASN A 250 -34.75 -14.24 -23.25
CA ASN A 250 -34.92 -13.05 -24.08
C ASN A 250 -36.35 -12.51 -24.09
N LEU A 251 -37.38 -13.36 -23.94
CA LEU A 251 -38.78 -12.91 -24.00
C LEU A 251 -39.42 -12.71 -22.62
N PHE A 252 -38.90 -13.33 -21.57
CA PHE A 252 -39.56 -13.31 -20.25
C PHE A 252 -38.64 -12.84 -19.13
N LYS A 253 -37.49 -13.51 -18.90
CA LYS A 253 -36.69 -13.29 -17.67
C LYS A 253 -36.24 -11.84 -17.48
N ILE A 254 -35.69 -11.20 -18.53
CA ILE A 254 -35.21 -9.81 -18.46
C ILE A 254 -36.37 -8.83 -18.21
N TYR A 255 -37.54 -9.07 -18.81
CA TYR A 255 -38.72 -8.22 -18.62
C TYR A 255 -39.39 -8.45 -17.26
N ALA A 256 -39.37 -9.68 -16.74
CA ALA A 256 -39.77 -9.99 -15.37
C ALA A 256 -38.90 -9.20 -14.38
N ALA A 257 -37.59 -9.08 -14.63
CA ALA A 257 -36.73 -8.25 -13.79
C ALA A 257 -37.15 -6.75 -13.79
N ARG A 258 -37.54 -6.20 -14.95
CA ARG A 258 -38.07 -4.81 -15.04
C ARG A 258 -39.39 -4.67 -14.26
N ALA A 259 -40.31 -5.62 -14.41
CA ALA A 259 -41.57 -5.62 -13.69
C ALA A 259 -41.36 -5.68 -12.17
N PHE A 260 -40.43 -6.52 -11.72
CA PHE A 260 -40.02 -6.60 -10.32
C PHE A 260 -39.41 -5.29 -9.82
N ALA A 261 -38.52 -4.68 -10.61
CA ALA A 261 -37.89 -3.42 -10.25
C ALA A 261 -38.92 -2.29 -10.05
N ARG A 262 -39.95 -2.23 -10.90
CA ARG A 262 -41.06 -1.29 -10.77
C ARG A 262 -41.91 -1.57 -9.53
N ALA A 263 -42.34 -2.82 -9.32
CA ALA A 263 -43.19 -3.20 -8.19
C ALA A 263 -42.53 -2.96 -6.82
N ASN A 264 -41.19 -2.94 -6.79
CA ASN A 264 -40.37 -2.71 -5.60
C ASN A 264 -39.76 -1.31 -5.52
N SER A 265 -40.16 -0.39 -6.42
CA SER A 265 -39.66 0.99 -6.45
C SER A 265 -38.13 1.08 -6.36
N LEU A 266 -37.41 0.27 -7.15
CA LEU A 266 -35.95 0.30 -7.16
C LEU A 266 -35.39 1.61 -7.71
N ASN A 267 -36.15 2.30 -8.56
CA ASN A 267 -35.88 3.66 -8.99
C ASN A 267 -36.68 4.63 -8.10
N GLN A 268 -35.97 5.53 -7.43
CA GLN A 268 -36.56 6.42 -6.42
C GLN A 268 -36.28 7.87 -6.77
N VAL A 269 -37.33 8.70 -6.78
CA VAL A 269 -37.20 10.16 -6.88
C VAL A 269 -36.79 10.67 -5.51
N MET A 270 -35.51 11.04 -5.38
CA MET A 270 -34.91 11.47 -4.12
C MET A 270 -35.08 12.97 -3.87
N LEU A 271 -35.23 13.75 -4.94
CA LEU A 271 -35.59 15.16 -4.91
C LEU A 271 -36.60 15.40 -6.02
N ASP A 272 -37.67 16.12 -5.71
CA ASP A 272 -38.73 16.43 -6.68
C ASP A 272 -39.02 17.93 -6.73
N SER A 273 -39.63 18.37 -7.84
CA SER A 273 -40.04 19.75 -8.03
C SER A 273 -41.41 19.82 -8.69
N PRO A 274 -42.30 20.73 -8.23
CA PRO A 274 -43.57 20.98 -8.90
C PRO A 274 -43.41 21.62 -10.29
N ASN A 275 -42.25 22.25 -10.56
CA ASN A 275 -41.94 22.92 -11.83
C ASN A 275 -40.63 22.36 -12.41
N PRO A 276 -40.61 21.10 -12.88
CA PRO A 276 -39.41 20.46 -13.40
C PRO A 276 -38.71 21.28 -14.49
N ARG A 277 -37.39 21.40 -14.41
CA ARG A 277 -36.53 22.04 -15.42
C ARG A 277 -35.32 21.15 -15.74
N LEU A 278 -34.55 20.78 -14.72
CA LEU A 278 -33.33 19.97 -14.82
C LEU A 278 -33.47 18.70 -13.97
N GLY A 279 -33.34 17.54 -14.60
CA GLY A 279 -33.31 16.25 -13.92
C GLY A 279 -31.90 15.71 -13.81
N ILE A 280 -31.58 15.06 -12.70
CA ILE A 280 -30.35 14.29 -12.54
C ILE A 280 -30.72 12.82 -12.37
N ILE A 281 -30.21 11.94 -13.23
CA ILE A 281 -30.36 10.49 -13.08
C ILE A 281 -29.01 9.91 -12.67
N THR A 282 -28.97 9.16 -11.58
CA THR A 282 -27.72 8.63 -11.02
C THR A 282 -27.92 7.28 -10.35
N THR A 283 -26.83 6.56 -10.06
CA THR A 283 -26.87 5.21 -9.50
C THR A 283 -25.66 4.94 -8.59
N GLY A 284 -25.80 3.97 -7.68
CA GLY A 284 -24.71 3.54 -6.79
C GLY A 284 -24.06 4.69 -6.04
N LYS A 285 -22.73 4.65 -5.92
CA LYS A 285 -21.94 5.70 -5.24
C LYS A 285 -22.15 7.09 -5.83
N SER A 286 -22.32 7.20 -7.16
CA SER A 286 -22.50 8.49 -7.82
C SER A 286 -23.70 9.27 -7.27
N TYR A 287 -24.71 8.58 -6.74
CA TYR A 287 -25.82 9.23 -6.02
C TYR A 287 -25.34 10.02 -4.80
N LEU A 288 -24.46 9.44 -3.99
CA LEU A 288 -23.91 10.09 -2.81
C LEU A 288 -23.01 11.26 -3.19
N ASP A 289 -22.26 11.13 -4.29
CA ASP A 289 -21.43 12.21 -4.81
C ASP A 289 -22.28 13.36 -5.39
N VAL A 290 -23.43 13.06 -6.03
CA VAL A 290 -24.42 14.08 -6.43
C VAL A 290 -25.01 14.78 -5.21
N ARG A 291 -25.38 14.05 -4.16
CA ARG A 291 -25.88 14.66 -2.91
C ARG A 291 -24.84 15.57 -2.27
N GLN A 292 -23.59 15.14 -2.19
CA GLN A 292 -22.48 15.96 -1.71
C GLN A 292 -22.25 17.18 -2.63
N ALA A 293 -22.30 17.01 -3.95
CA ALA A 293 -22.14 18.12 -4.89
C ALA A 293 -23.25 19.19 -4.77
N LEU A 294 -24.49 18.77 -4.52
CA LEU A 294 -25.60 19.70 -4.26
C LEU A 294 -25.40 20.46 -2.94
N ASP A 295 -24.98 19.76 -1.88
CA ASP A 295 -24.67 20.34 -0.58
C ASP A 295 -23.52 21.37 -0.68
N ASP A 296 -22.43 21.01 -1.36
CA ASP A 296 -21.28 21.88 -1.65
C ASP A 296 -21.66 23.18 -2.40
N LEU A 297 -22.71 23.12 -3.22
CA LEU A 297 -23.24 24.24 -3.99
C LEU A 297 -24.28 25.06 -3.21
N GLY A 298 -24.61 24.66 -1.98
CA GLY A 298 -25.64 25.29 -1.15
C GLY A 298 -27.06 25.04 -1.66
N LEU A 299 -27.29 23.94 -2.40
CA LEU A 299 -28.57 23.55 -2.95
C LEU A 299 -29.29 22.58 -2.01
N ASP A 300 -30.00 23.12 -1.03
CA ASP A 300 -30.86 22.32 -0.16
C ASP A 300 -32.13 21.83 -0.90
N GLU A 301 -32.92 20.96 -0.25
CA GLU A 301 -34.11 20.35 -0.86
C GLU A 301 -35.16 21.39 -1.26
N ALA A 302 -35.37 22.43 -0.44
CA ALA A 302 -36.34 23.48 -0.73
C ALA A 302 -35.92 24.33 -1.93
N LEU A 303 -34.64 24.68 -2.01
CA LEU A 303 -34.07 25.42 -3.13
C LEU A 303 -34.12 24.58 -4.40
N CYS A 304 -33.71 23.31 -4.34
CA CYS A 304 -33.83 22.35 -5.44
C CYS A 304 -35.26 22.31 -6.01
N ALA A 305 -36.27 22.19 -5.14
CA ALA A 305 -37.66 22.19 -5.56
C ALA A 305 -38.07 23.50 -6.25
N SER A 306 -37.63 24.65 -5.73
CA SER A 306 -37.97 25.98 -6.28
C SER A 306 -37.33 26.27 -7.64
N VAL A 307 -36.10 25.80 -7.87
CA VAL A 307 -35.36 26.03 -9.13
C VAL A 307 -35.65 24.99 -10.20
N GLY A 308 -36.52 24.01 -9.92
CA GLY A 308 -36.91 22.99 -10.90
C GLY A 308 -35.97 21.79 -10.98
N LEU A 309 -35.17 21.51 -9.94
CA LEU A 309 -34.25 20.38 -9.92
C LEU A 309 -34.94 19.11 -9.42
N ARG A 310 -34.78 17.99 -10.15
CA ARG A 310 -35.20 16.65 -9.72
C ARG A 310 -34.02 15.69 -9.68
N VAL A 311 -34.02 14.71 -8.79
CA VAL A 311 -32.98 13.67 -8.70
C VAL A 311 -33.62 12.29 -8.65
N LEU A 312 -33.34 11.44 -9.64
CA LEU A 312 -33.72 10.03 -9.68
C LEU A 312 -32.50 9.16 -9.34
N LYS A 313 -32.63 8.36 -8.29
CA LYS A 313 -31.68 7.31 -7.94
C LYS A 313 -32.15 5.98 -8.52
N VAL A 314 -31.35 5.41 -9.41
CA VAL A 314 -31.60 4.11 -10.05
C VAL A 314 -30.92 3.00 -9.25
N GLY A 315 -31.71 2.06 -8.72
CA GLY A 315 -31.20 0.90 -7.98
C GLY A 315 -30.75 -0.27 -8.86
N MET A 316 -31.42 -0.46 -10.01
CA MET A 316 -31.08 -1.49 -11.00
C MET A 316 -30.62 -0.81 -12.29
N SER A 317 -29.31 -0.73 -12.51
CA SER A 317 -28.72 -0.01 -13.65
C SER A 317 -28.98 -0.71 -14.98
N TRP A 318 -29.13 -2.03 -14.95
CA TRP A 318 -29.55 -2.81 -16.10
C TRP A 318 -30.40 -4.02 -15.68
N PRO A 319 -31.49 -4.34 -16.39
CA PRO A 319 -32.13 -3.55 -17.45
C PRO A 319 -32.87 -2.33 -16.88
N LEU A 320 -32.71 -1.14 -17.47
CA LEU A 320 -33.37 0.08 -17.00
C LEU A 320 -34.90 -0.03 -17.13
N GLU A 321 -35.61 0.09 -16.01
CA GLU A 321 -37.06 0.06 -15.93
C GLU A 321 -37.65 1.35 -16.54
N PRO A 322 -38.53 1.26 -17.56
CA PRO A 322 -38.85 2.40 -18.40
C PRO A 322 -39.97 3.27 -17.82
N VAL A 323 -40.90 2.73 -17.03
CA VAL A 323 -42.09 3.48 -16.58
C VAL A 323 -41.68 4.58 -15.62
N SER A 324 -40.93 4.25 -14.57
CA SER A 324 -40.44 5.23 -13.59
C SER A 324 -39.53 6.29 -14.21
N VAL A 325 -38.69 5.89 -15.16
CA VAL A 325 -37.79 6.80 -15.88
C VAL A 325 -38.57 7.74 -16.79
N HIS A 326 -39.59 7.24 -17.49
CA HIS A 326 -40.48 8.05 -18.32
C HIS A 326 -41.29 9.04 -17.47
N GLU A 327 -41.84 8.61 -16.33
CA GLU A 327 -42.56 9.48 -15.39
C GLU A 327 -41.64 10.59 -14.84
N PHE A 328 -40.39 10.26 -14.54
CA PHE A 328 -39.38 11.23 -14.12
C PHE A 328 -39.03 12.23 -15.25
N ALA A 329 -38.96 11.76 -16.50
CA ALA A 329 -38.62 12.60 -17.66
C ALA A 329 -39.68 13.64 -18.02
N GLN A 330 -40.92 13.50 -17.54
CA GLN A 330 -42.01 14.41 -17.88
C GLN A 330 -41.75 15.83 -17.36
N GLY A 331 -41.89 16.81 -18.27
CA GLY A 331 -41.78 18.23 -17.95
C GLY A 331 -40.34 18.74 -17.82
N LEU A 332 -39.32 17.89 -17.97
CA LEU A 332 -37.93 18.31 -17.93
C LEU A 332 -37.48 18.89 -19.28
N ASP A 333 -36.66 19.93 -19.25
CA ASP A 333 -35.96 20.45 -20.43
C ASP A 333 -34.68 19.64 -20.70
N GLU A 334 -34.00 19.24 -19.63
CA GLU A 334 -32.72 18.56 -19.67
C GLU A 334 -32.62 17.49 -18.57
N ILE A 335 -31.97 16.38 -18.89
CA ILE A 335 -31.54 15.34 -17.96
C ILE A 335 -30.02 15.23 -18.03
N LEU A 336 -29.37 15.39 -16.88
CA LEU A 336 -27.97 15.08 -16.64
C LEU A 336 -27.86 13.66 -16.06
N VAL A 337 -27.22 12.74 -16.77
CA VAL A 337 -26.90 11.40 -16.28
C VAL A 337 -25.54 11.45 -15.58
N VAL A 338 -25.51 11.03 -14.32
CA VAL A 338 -24.28 10.94 -13.51
C VAL A 338 -24.07 9.48 -13.12
N GLU A 339 -23.25 8.76 -13.88
CA GLU A 339 -22.89 7.37 -13.66
C GLU A 339 -21.37 7.17 -13.77
N GLU A 340 -20.86 6.11 -13.15
CA GLU A 340 -19.41 5.87 -13.10
C GLU A 340 -18.94 4.76 -14.05
N LYS A 341 -17.91 5.20 -14.78
CA LYS A 341 -17.30 4.70 -16.01
C LYS A 341 -18.19 4.85 -17.24
N ARG A 342 -18.12 3.93 -18.20
CA ARG A 342 -18.76 4.10 -19.51
C ARG A 342 -20.27 4.09 -19.35
N SER A 343 -20.95 4.87 -20.19
CA SER A 343 -22.41 5.01 -20.16
C SER A 343 -23.16 3.67 -20.24
N ILE A 344 -24.17 3.53 -19.38
CA ILE A 344 -25.11 2.40 -19.34
C ILE A 344 -26.52 2.94 -19.17
N LEU A 345 -26.72 3.86 -18.21
CA LEU A 345 -27.98 4.55 -18.02
C LEU A 345 -28.25 5.52 -19.16
N GLU A 346 -27.27 6.33 -19.56
CA GLU A 346 -27.42 7.31 -20.65
C GLU A 346 -27.82 6.64 -21.97
N ASP A 347 -27.15 5.53 -22.33
CA ASP A 347 -27.44 4.77 -23.55
C ASP A 347 -28.86 4.18 -23.54
N GLN A 348 -29.28 3.60 -22.41
CA GLN A 348 -30.64 3.04 -22.28
C GLN A 348 -31.70 4.14 -22.28
N LEU A 349 -31.45 5.25 -21.58
CA LEU A 349 -32.36 6.38 -21.46
C LEU A 349 -32.58 7.05 -22.82
N THR A 350 -31.51 7.35 -23.54
CA THR A 350 -31.59 7.95 -24.88
C THR A 350 -32.35 7.04 -25.83
N GLY A 351 -32.09 5.73 -25.80
CA GLY A 351 -32.85 4.73 -26.57
C GLY A 351 -34.35 4.70 -26.23
N GLN A 352 -34.70 4.78 -24.95
CA GLN A 352 -36.09 4.81 -24.48
C GLN A 352 -36.84 6.09 -24.89
N LEU A 353 -36.17 7.24 -24.83
CA LEU A 353 -36.75 8.55 -25.16
C LEU A 353 -36.68 8.89 -26.66
N TYR A 354 -35.94 8.14 -27.48
CA TYR A 354 -35.70 8.48 -28.90
C TYR A 354 -36.96 8.55 -29.75
N ASN A 355 -38.04 7.86 -29.37
CA ASN A 355 -39.32 7.91 -30.09
C ASN A 355 -40.36 8.84 -29.45
N TRP A 356 -40.01 9.61 -28.42
CA TRP A 356 -40.91 10.59 -27.81
C TRP A 356 -41.19 11.78 -28.75
N PRO A 357 -42.34 12.46 -28.64
CA PRO A 357 -42.57 13.70 -29.37
C PRO A 357 -41.45 14.71 -29.11
N VAL A 358 -40.89 15.30 -30.17
CA VAL A 358 -39.73 16.22 -30.08
C VAL A 358 -40.00 17.37 -29.10
N SER A 359 -41.22 17.89 -29.05
CA SER A 359 -41.62 18.98 -28.16
C SER A 359 -41.72 18.60 -26.67
N LYS A 360 -41.70 17.30 -26.35
CA LYS A 360 -41.80 16.77 -24.98
C LYS A 360 -40.54 16.03 -24.54
N ARG A 361 -39.54 15.92 -25.42
CA ARG A 361 -38.33 15.14 -25.17
C ARG A 361 -37.28 16.03 -24.50
N PRO A 362 -36.82 15.70 -23.28
CA PRO A 362 -35.70 16.41 -22.69
C PRO A 362 -34.42 16.15 -23.48
N ARG A 363 -33.51 17.13 -23.45
CA ARG A 363 -32.12 16.89 -23.84
C ARG A 363 -31.47 15.98 -22.81
N VAL A 364 -30.76 14.94 -23.25
CA VAL A 364 -29.99 14.06 -22.36
C VAL A 364 -28.51 14.34 -22.56
N VAL A 365 -27.79 14.56 -21.46
CA VAL A 365 -26.34 14.74 -21.42
C VAL A 365 -25.77 13.93 -20.25
N GLY A 366 -24.50 13.55 -20.32
CA GLY A 366 -23.87 12.74 -19.26
C GLY A 366 -22.38 12.63 -19.49
N GLU A 367 -21.96 11.55 -20.14
CA GLU A 367 -20.58 11.37 -20.58
C GLU A 367 -20.15 12.50 -21.54
N PHE A 368 -21.06 12.87 -22.44
CA PHE A 368 -20.87 13.96 -23.40
C PHE A 368 -21.91 15.08 -23.22
N ASP A 369 -21.51 16.29 -23.61
CA ASP A 369 -22.45 17.39 -23.84
C ASP A 369 -23.14 17.30 -25.21
N GLU A 370 -24.05 18.21 -25.47
CA GLU A 370 -24.83 18.25 -26.70
C GLU A 370 -24.01 18.62 -27.96
N GLN A 371 -22.74 19.03 -27.79
CA GLN A 371 -21.79 19.24 -28.87
C GLN A 371 -20.79 18.07 -29.01
N GLY A 372 -20.90 17.03 -28.18
CA GLY A 372 -20.00 15.88 -28.18
C GLY A 372 -18.68 16.09 -27.42
N ASN A 373 -18.55 17.16 -26.64
CA ASN A 373 -17.39 17.33 -25.76
C ASN A 373 -17.60 16.51 -24.48
N SER A 374 -16.50 16.00 -23.90
CA SER A 374 -16.56 15.28 -22.63
C SER A 374 -17.08 16.19 -21.51
N LEU A 375 -18.13 15.75 -20.81
CA LEU A 375 -18.78 16.49 -19.72
C LEU A 375 -18.46 15.84 -18.37
N LEU A 376 -18.80 14.56 -18.22
CA LEU A 376 -18.38 13.72 -17.11
C LEU A 376 -17.46 12.62 -17.67
N PRO A 377 -16.17 12.58 -17.30
CA PRO A 377 -15.24 11.65 -17.92
C PRO A 377 -15.52 10.20 -17.50
N ASN A 378 -15.43 9.29 -18.44
CA ASN A 378 -15.48 7.83 -18.19
C ASN A 378 -14.14 7.26 -17.64
N LEU A 379 -13.17 8.14 -17.36
CA LEU A 379 -11.84 7.80 -16.86
C LEU A 379 -11.79 7.90 -15.34
N SER A 380 -11.18 6.90 -14.70
CA SER A 380 -11.01 6.86 -13.23
C SER A 380 -12.36 6.92 -12.49
N GLU A 381 -12.37 7.48 -11.29
CA GLU A 381 -13.53 7.75 -10.45
C GLU A 381 -14.02 9.20 -10.64
N LEU A 382 -15.34 9.39 -10.61
CA LEU A 382 -15.93 10.71 -10.48
C LEU A 382 -15.73 11.23 -9.04
N THR A 383 -15.61 12.55 -8.92
CA THR A 383 -15.52 13.22 -7.60
C THR A 383 -16.67 14.21 -7.43
N PRO A 384 -17.12 14.47 -6.18
CA PRO A 384 -18.13 15.50 -5.92
C PRO A 384 -17.78 16.86 -6.53
N ALA A 385 -16.49 17.24 -6.53
CA ALA A 385 -16.04 18.50 -7.14
C ALA A 385 -16.26 18.55 -8.66
N MET A 386 -16.02 17.45 -9.38
CA MET A 386 -16.27 17.36 -10.82
C MET A 386 -17.76 17.45 -11.12
N ILE A 387 -18.58 16.72 -10.35
CA ILE A 387 -20.03 16.71 -10.48
C ILE A 387 -20.60 18.11 -10.16
N ALA A 388 -20.12 18.77 -9.10
CA ALA A 388 -20.54 20.12 -8.71
C ALA A 388 -20.27 21.14 -9.81
N ARG A 389 -19.11 21.08 -10.48
CA ARG A 389 -18.80 21.97 -11.62
C ARG A 389 -19.79 21.77 -12.77
N VAL A 390 -20.13 20.52 -13.08
CA VAL A 390 -21.08 20.19 -14.15
C VAL A 390 -22.50 20.63 -13.78
N ILE A 391 -22.98 20.30 -12.59
CA ILE A 391 -24.30 20.71 -12.09
C ILE A 391 -24.41 22.24 -12.12
N ALA A 392 -23.43 22.97 -11.58
CA ALA A 392 -23.45 24.43 -11.57
C ALA A 392 -23.48 25.02 -12.99
N LYS A 393 -22.69 24.47 -13.93
CA LYS A 393 -22.69 24.91 -15.34
C LYS A 393 -24.05 24.69 -16.00
N ARG A 394 -24.70 23.55 -15.75
CA ARG A 394 -26.01 23.20 -16.33
C ARG A 394 -27.17 23.93 -15.66
N LEU A 395 -27.04 24.24 -14.38
CA LEU A 395 -28.04 25.00 -13.63
C LEU A 395 -27.96 26.50 -13.91
N ALA A 396 -26.80 27.05 -14.30
CA ALA A 396 -26.59 28.49 -14.51
C ALA A 396 -27.65 29.21 -15.39
N PRO A 397 -28.20 28.62 -16.48
CA PRO A 397 -29.28 29.24 -17.24
C PRO A 397 -30.61 29.38 -16.49
N ILE A 398 -30.79 28.63 -15.41
CA ILE A 398 -32.00 28.59 -14.58
C ILE A 398 -31.78 29.36 -13.26
N TYR A 399 -30.64 29.11 -12.61
CA TYR A 399 -30.31 29.67 -11.30
C TYR A 399 -28.80 29.72 -11.07
N THR A 400 -28.34 30.79 -10.43
CA THR A 400 -26.99 30.90 -9.86
C THR A 400 -27.06 31.70 -8.57
N SER A 401 -26.12 31.47 -7.66
CA SER A 401 -26.01 32.19 -6.38
C SER A 401 -24.55 32.53 -6.09
N ASP A 402 -24.32 33.45 -5.15
CA ASP A 402 -22.96 33.78 -4.68
C ASP A 402 -22.26 32.57 -4.06
N SER A 403 -23.01 31.69 -3.39
CA SER A 403 -22.48 30.44 -2.83
C SER A 403 -21.93 29.51 -3.91
N ILE A 404 -22.68 29.32 -5.01
CA ILE A 404 -22.24 28.52 -6.16
C ILE A 404 -20.95 29.11 -6.75
N GLN A 405 -20.92 30.41 -7.01
CA GLN A 405 -19.75 31.07 -7.60
C GLN A 405 -18.53 31.01 -6.68
N ALA A 406 -18.71 31.20 -5.38
CA ALA A 406 -17.65 31.07 -4.39
C ALA A 406 -17.06 29.65 -4.34
N ARG A 407 -17.91 28.61 -4.39
CA ARG A 407 -17.46 27.22 -4.42
C ARG A 407 -16.66 26.92 -5.70
N LEU A 408 -17.13 27.36 -6.86
CA LEU A 408 -16.41 27.15 -8.13
C LEU A 408 -15.05 27.86 -8.15
N ALA A 409 -14.99 29.09 -7.64
CA ALA A 409 -13.76 29.86 -7.50
C ALA A 409 -12.77 29.17 -6.56
N PHE A 410 -13.25 28.65 -5.42
CA PHE A 410 -12.44 27.87 -4.48
C PHE A 410 -11.83 26.63 -5.15
N LEU A 411 -12.63 25.84 -5.86
CA LEU A 411 -12.16 24.63 -6.55
C LEU A 411 -11.09 24.98 -7.61
N ALA A 412 -11.31 26.04 -8.39
CA ALA A 412 -10.33 26.51 -9.39
C ALA A 412 -9.02 27.00 -8.76
N ALA A 413 -9.10 27.75 -7.65
CA ALA A 413 -7.92 28.21 -6.92
C ALA A 413 -7.09 27.04 -6.36
N LYS A 414 -7.76 26.01 -5.81
CA LYS A 414 -7.08 24.80 -5.30
C LYS A 414 -6.36 24.03 -6.39
N GLU A 415 -7.00 23.83 -7.54
CA GLU A 415 -6.40 23.16 -8.69
C GLU A 415 -5.15 23.89 -9.19
N LYS A 416 -5.21 25.22 -9.29
CA LYS A 416 -4.05 26.05 -9.64
C LYS A 416 -2.92 25.95 -8.60
N ALA A 417 -3.25 25.93 -7.31
CA ALA A 417 -2.26 25.81 -6.22
C ALA A 417 -1.58 24.43 -6.20
N LEU A 418 -2.29 23.36 -6.56
CA LEU A 418 -1.73 22.01 -6.72
C LEU A 418 -0.74 21.96 -7.88
N ALA A 419 -1.11 22.55 -9.03
CA ALA A 419 -0.27 22.56 -10.23
C ALA A 419 1.04 23.37 -10.09
N ALA A 420 1.09 24.36 -9.18
CA ALA A 420 2.22 25.27 -9.02
C ALA A 420 3.34 24.78 -8.07
N ARG A 421 3.28 23.54 -7.57
CA ARG A 421 4.18 23.05 -6.52
C ARG A 421 5.60 22.76 -6.99
N SER A 422 6.55 22.92 -6.06
CA SER A 422 7.99 22.82 -6.30
C SER A 422 8.64 21.49 -5.88
N TYR A 423 7.88 20.52 -5.39
CA TYR A 423 8.38 19.18 -5.01
C TYR A 423 7.50 18.05 -5.56
N SER A 424 8.13 16.93 -5.92
CA SER A 424 7.46 15.72 -6.41
C SER A 424 8.04 14.47 -5.77
N THR A 425 7.85 14.28 -4.46
CA THR A 425 8.27 13.05 -3.77
C THR A 425 7.06 12.15 -3.61
N VAL A 426 7.03 11.03 -4.36
CA VAL A 426 5.95 10.03 -4.28
C VAL A 426 6.46 8.79 -3.55
N ARG A 427 5.63 8.21 -2.68
CA ARG A 427 5.94 6.95 -1.99
C ARG A 427 5.56 5.77 -2.88
N THR A 428 6.52 5.26 -3.65
CA THR A 428 6.31 4.14 -4.59
C THR A 428 6.12 2.80 -3.86
N PRO A 429 5.20 1.91 -4.32
CA PRO A 429 5.05 0.55 -3.80
C PRO A 429 6.38 -0.22 -3.79
N HIS A 430 6.65 -0.94 -2.70
CA HIS A 430 7.93 -1.64 -2.53
C HIS A 430 7.79 -2.93 -1.72
N TYR A 431 8.81 -3.78 -1.80
CA TYR A 431 8.91 -5.01 -1.01
C TYR A 431 9.09 -4.74 0.49
N CYS A 432 8.43 -5.56 1.30
CA CYS A 432 8.67 -5.64 2.74
C CYS A 432 10.15 -5.96 3.03
N SER A 433 10.67 -5.47 4.16
CA SER A 433 11.99 -5.87 4.66
C SER A 433 12.15 -7.39 4.69
N GLY A 434 13.21 -7.92 4.10
CA GLY A 434 13.48 -9.36 4.00
C GLY A 434 12.52 -10.17 3.13
N CYS A 435 11.79 -9.53 2.20
CA CYS A 435 10.94 -10.22 1.25
C CYS A 435 11.75 -11.16 0.34
N PRO A 436 11.31 -12.42 0.12
CA PRO A 436 12.00 -13.34 -0.80
C PRO A 436 12.04 -12.84 -2.26
N HIS A 437 11.12 -11.96 -2.67
CA HIS A 437 11.19 -11.33 -4.00
C HIS A 437 12.41 -10.44 -4.19
N ASN A 438 13.07 -9.98 -3.12
CA ASN A 438 14.28 -9.17 -3.25
C ASN A 438 15.40 -9.93 -3.97
N SER A 439 15.50 -11.24 -3.81
CA SER A 439 16.39 -12.12 -4.57
C SER A 439 15.68 -12.81 -5.73
N SER A 440 14.46 -13.34 -5.52
CA SER A 440 13.84 -14.24 -6.48
C SER A 440 13.48 -13.59 -7.81
N THR A 441 13.25 -12.29 -7.88
CA THR A 441 12.92 -11.62 -9.16
C THR A 441 14.14 -11.03 -9.88
N LYS A 442 15.36 -11.20 -9.35
CA LYS A 442 16.60 -10.92 -10.10
C LYS A 442 16.82 -12.00 -11.17
N VAL A 443 17.32 -11.61 -12.34
CA VAL A 443 17.67 -12.50 -13.45
C VAL A 443 19.11 -12.26 -13.91
N PRO A 444 19.77 -13.24 -14.54
CA PRO A 444 21.13 -13.06 -15.04
C PRO A 444 21.21 -11.96 -16.10
N GLU A 445 22.37 -11.32 -16.19
CA GLU A 445 22.66 -10.33 -17.24
C GLU A 445 22.36 -10.88 -18.65
N GLY A 446 21.79 -10.04 -19.51
CA GLY A 446 21.32 -10.40 -20.84
C GLY A 446 20.00 -11.19 -20.86
N SER A 447 19.41 -11.51 -19.70
CA SER A 447 18.13 -12.19 -19.61
C SER A 447 17.01 -11.20 -19.29
N ARG A 448 15.78 -11.59 -19.62
CA ARG A 448 14.57 -10.88 -19.20
C ARG A 448 13.58 -11.81 -18.52
N ALA A 449 12.79 -11.25 -17.62
CA ALA A 449 11.64 -11.91 -17.02
C ALA A 449 10.34 -11.18 -17.35
N SER A 450 9.20 -11.86 -17.18
CA SER A 450 7.87 -11.26 -17.12
C SER A 450 7.26 -11.49 -15.72
N ALA A 451 6.26 -10.69 -15.36
CA ALA A 451 5.50 -10.80 -14.12
C ALA A 451 4.02 -11.16 -14.39
N GLY A 452 3.30 -11.54 -13.34
CA GLY A 452 1.84 -11.50 -13.29
C GLY A 452 1.35 -10.49 -12.26
N ILE A 453 0.05 -10.47 -11.99
CA ILE A 453 -0.48 -9.80 -10.80
C ILE A 453 -0.10 -10.57 -9.53
N GLY A 454 0.45 -9.86 -8.53
CA GLY A 454 1.02 -10.43 -7.32
C GLY A 454 2.17 -9.57 -6.80
N CYS A 455 2.84 -9.98 -5.72
CA CYS A 455 3.97 -9.20 -5.20
C CYS A 455 5.07 -9.00 -6.27
N HIS A 456 5.27 -9.95 -7.18
CA HIS A 456 6.20 -9.80 -8.30
C HIS A 456 5.84 -8.68 -9.28
N TYR A 457 4.58 -8.21 -9.32
CA TYR A 457 4.18 -7.03 -10.09
C TYR A 457 4.92 -5.77 -9.62
N MET A 458 5.24 -5.66 -8.32
CA MET A 458 5.94 -4.49 -7.78
C MET A 458 7.35 -4.30 -8.33
N VAL A 459 7.93 -5.31 -8.99
CA VAL A 459 9.21 -5.15 -9.67
C VAL A 459 9.15 -4.13 -10.79
N GLN A 460 7.98 -3.83 -11.38
CA GLN A 460 7.87 -2.83 -12.45
C GLN A 460 8.35 -1.43 -12.02
N TRP A 461 8.33 -1.14 -10.72
CA TRP A 461 8.89 0.11 -10.16
C TRP A 461 10.31 -0.04 -9.65
N MET A 462 11.00 -1.14 -9.99
CA MET A 462 12.35 -1.47 -9.55
C MET A 462 13.34 -1.55 -10.70
N ASP A 463 14.61 -1.24 -10.43
CA ASP A 463 15.69 -1.34 -11.41
C ASP A 463 16.07 -2.82 -11.63
N ARG A 464 15.23 -3.53 -12.39
CA ARG A 464 15.33 -4.98 -12.67
C ARG A 464 14.82 -5.30 -14.06
N ARG A 465 15.40 -6.33 -14.69
CA ARG A 465 15.01 -6.86 -16.01
C ARG A 465 13.77 -7.77 -15.96
N THR A 466 12.74 -7.40 -15.19
CA THR A 466 11.41 -8.03 -15.32
C THR A 466 10.52 -7.05 -16.05
N GLU A 467 10.41 -7.28 -17.36
CA GLU A 467 9.79 -6.39 -18.31
C GLU A 467 8.37 -6.90 -18.58
N THR A 468 7.37 -6.02 -18.48
CA THR A 468 5.95 -6.31 -18.76
C THR A 468 5.28 -7.29 -17.77
N PHE A 469 3.98 -7.50 -17.96
CA PHE A 469 3.15 -8.37 -17.13
C PHE A 469 1.93 -8.89 -17.93
N THR A 470 1.22 -9.86 -17.38
CA THR A 470 -0.01 -10.44 -17.95
C THR A 470 -1.05 -10.75 -16.86
N GLN A 471 -2.26 -11.14 -17.25
CA GLN A 471 -3.35 -11.49 -16.34
C GLN A 471 -3.06 -12.77 -15.52
N MET A 472 -3.72 -12.89 -14.36
CA MET A 472 -3.60 -14.05 -13.48
C MET A 472 -3.98 -15.35 -14.21
N GLY A 473 -3.11 -16.35 -14.17
CA GLY A 473 -3.26 -17.62 -14.87
C GLY A 473 -2.73 -17.63 -16.31
N GLY A 474 -2.38 -16.47 -16.87
CA GLY A 474 -1.78 -16.34 -18.20
C GLY A 474 -0.26 -16.22 -18.19
N GLU A 475 0.36 -16.16 -17.01
CA GLU A 475 1.79 -15.95 -16.83
C GLU A 475 2.63 -16.90 -17.67
N GLY A 476 3.51 -16.36 -18.52
CA GLY A 476 4.42 -17.12 -19.37
C GLY A 476 3.84 -17.55 -20.72
N VAL A 477 2.52 -17.57 -20.87
CA VAL A 477 1.85 -17.96 -22.13
C VAL A 477 2.05 -16.91 -23.21
N ASN A 478 2.20 -15.63 -22.84
CA ASN A 478 2.58 -14.55 -23.75
C ASN A 478 3.91 -14.83 -24.48
N TRP A 479 4.78 -15.69 -23.93
CA TRP A 479 6.00 -16.12 -24.59
C TRP A 479 5.73 -17.03 -25.79
N ILE A 480 4.68 -17.84 -25.76
CA ILE A 480 4.28 -18.69 -26.90
C ILE A 480 4.05 -17.82 -28.15
N GLY A 481 3.40 -16.67 -27.99
CA GLY A 481 3.17 -15.72 -29.07
C GLY A 481 4.38 -14.86 -29.45
N GLN A 482 5.40 -14.77 -28.59
CA GLN A 482 6.60 -13.95 -28.85
C GLN A 482 7.77 -14.77 -29.42
N ALA A 483 7.99 -15.99 -28.93
CA ALA A 483 9.16 -16.81 -29.23
C ALA A 483 9.42 -16.99 -30.74
N PRO A 484 8.41 -17.14 -31.62
CA PRO A 484 8.65 -17.25 -33.06
C PRO A 484 9.13 -15.96 -33.75
N PHE A 485 9.05 -14.79 -33.08
CA PHE A 485 9.26 -13.47 -33.68
C PHE A 485 10.40 -12.68 -33.02
N THR A 486 11.27 -13.33 -32.27
CA THR A 486 12.40 -12.67 -31.61
C THR A 486 13.64 -13.55 -31.61
N ASP A 487 14.81 -12.93 -31.68
CA ASP A 487 16.10 -13.61 -31.49
C ASP A 487 16.37 -13.94 -30.01
N THR A 488 15.53 -13.47 -29.09
CA THR A 488 15.64 -13.81 -27.67
C THR A 488 15.36 -15.30 -27.49
N PRO A 489 16.32 -16.13 -27.08
CA PRO A 489 16.15 -17.58 -27.14
C PRO A 489 15.34 -18.15 -25.97
N HIS A 490 15.17 -17.37 -24.89
CA HIS A 490 14.64 -17.81 -23.60
C HIS A 490 14.05 -16.64 -22.80
N MET A 491 13.02 -16.92 -22.00
CA MET A 491 12.43 -15.97 -21.05
C MET A 491 12.28 -16.62 -19.66
N PHE A 492 12.43 -15.83 -18.60
CA PHE A 492 11.99 -16.21 -17.25
C PHE A 492 10.56 -15.71 -16.97
N GLN A 493 9.74 -16.49 -16.26
CA GLN A 493 8.42 -16.06 -15.83
C GLN A 493 8.31 -16.13 -14.31
N ASN A 494 8.13 -14.99 -13.64
CA ASN A 494 7.85 -14.99 -12.21
C ASN A 494 6.39 -15.43 -11.97
N LEU A 495 6.19 -16.34 -11.02
CA LEU A 495 4.88 -16.87 -10.63
C LEU A 495 4.84 -17.09 -9.10
N GLY A 496 3.71 -16.85 -8.45
CA GLY A 496 3.49 -17.24 -7.05
C GLY A 496 2.91 -18.65 -6.94
N ASP A 497 3.09 -19.32 -5.81
CA ASP A 497 2.40 -20.57 -5.46
C ASP A 497 0.87 -20.45 -5.50
N GLY A 498 0.31 -19.37 -4.97
CA GLY A 498 -1.13 -19.09 -5.05
C GLY A 498 -1.63 -18.95 -6.50
N THR A 499 -0.87 -18.24 -7.35
CA THR A 499 -1.21 -18.08 -8.77
C THR A 499 -1.05 -19.38 -9.55
N TYR A 500 -0.01 -20.16 -9.24
CA TYR A 500 0.18 -21.49 -9.80
C TYR A 500 -1.02 -22.39 -9.50
N PHE A 501 -1.50 -22.38 -8.25
CA PHE A 501 -2.65 -23.17 -7.82
C PHE A 501 -3.97 -22.67 -8.43
N HIS A 502 -4.15 -21.35 -8.58
CA HIS A 502 -5.34 -20.74 -9.19
C HIS A 502 -5.56 -21.15 -10.64
N SER A 503 -4.53 -21.02 -11.48
CA SER A 503 -4.59 -21.35 -12.92
C SER A 503 -3.22 -21.47 -13.60
N GLY A 504 -2.12 -21.10 -12.94
CA GLY A 504 -0.79 -21.12 -13.55
C GLY A 504 -0.27 -22.51 -13.93
N SER A 505 -0.82 -23.58 -13.35
CA SER A 505 -0.56 -24.95 -13.81
C SER A 505 -0.97 -25.16 -15.28
N LEU A 506 -2.07 -24.57 -15.73
CA LEU A 506 -2.50 -24.61 -17.13
C LEU A 506 -1.56 -23.83 -18.05
N ALA A 507 -0.99 -22.72 -17.57
CA ALA A 507 0.02 -21.97 -18.31
C ALA A 507 1.31 -22.78 -18.52
N VAL A 508 1.77 -23.50 -17.50
CA VAL A 508 2.91 -24.42 -17.61
C VAL A 508 2.60 -25.52 -18.63
N ARG A 509 1.43 -26.14 -18.55
CA ARG A 509 0.97 -27.16 -19.51
C ARG A 509 0.96 -26.63 -20.95
N ALA A 510 0.44 -25.43 -21.17
CA ALA A 510 0.40 -24.80 -22.49
C ALA A 510 1.81 -24.52 -23.04
N ALA A 511 2.73 -24.03 -22.20
CA ALA A 511 4.12 -23.81 -22.60
C ALA A 511 4.85 -25.12 -22.94
N VAL A 512 4.58 -26.20 -22.20
CA VAL A 512 5.13 -27.54 -22.50
C VAL A 512 4.59 -28.03 -23.85
N ALA A 513 3.29 -27.92 -24.08
CA ALA A 513 2.65 -28.31 -25.33
C ALA A 513 3.19 -27.51 -26.54
N ALA A 514 3.49 -26.23 -26.35
CA ALA A 514 4.05 -25.37 -27.39
C ALA A 514 5.56 -25.58 -27.64
N GLY A 515 6.27 -26.31 -26.76
CA GLY A 515 7.69 -26.59 -26.93
C GLY A 515 8.61 -25.36 -26.84
N VAL A 516 8.16 -24.27 -26.20
CA VAL A 516 8.95 -23.03 -26.08
C VAL A 516 10.01 -23.11 -24.97
N ASN A 517 11.11 -22.38 -25.15
CA ASN A 517 12.18 -22.29 -24.15
C ASN A 517 11.82 -21.24 -23.09
N ILE A 518 11.42 -21.68 -21.90
CA ILE A 518 11.00 -20.78 -20.82
C ILE A 518 11.34 -21.41 -19.46
N THR A 519 11.71 -20.58 -18.49
CA THR A 519 11.85 -21.00 -17.09
C THR A 519 10.79 -20.33 -16.23
N PHE A 520 9.88 -21.13 -15.65
CA PHE A 520 8.96 -20.62 -14.63
C PHE A 520 9.67 -20.56 -13.28
N LYS A 521 9.58 -19.41 -12.62
CA LYS A 521 10.14 -19.14 -11.29
C LYS A 521 8.99 -19.05 -10.31
N ILE A 522 8.64 -20.18 -9.73
CA ILE A 522 7.52 -20.32 -8.79
C ILE A 522 8.04 -20.01 -7.39
N LEU A 523 7.71 -18.84 -6.87
CA LEU A 523 7.98 -18.50 -5.49
C LEU A 523 6.92 -19.17 -4.59
N TYR A 524 7.34 -20.19 -3.86
CA TYR A 524 6.58 -20.80 -2.78
C TYR A 524 6.80 -20.02 -1.48
N ASN A 525 5.78 -19.25 -1.08
CA ASN A 525 5.84 -18.37 0.08
C ASN A 525 4.81 -18.73 1.18
N ASP A 526 4.00 -19.77 0.94
CA ASP A 526 3.02 -20.35 1.88
C ASP A 526 1.89 -19.37 2.28
N ALA A 527 1.66 -18.33 1.49
CA ALA A 527 0.62 -17.34 1.76
C ALA A 527 0.20 -16.53 0.52
N VAL A 528 -1.11 -16.32 0.36
CA VAL A 528 -1.63 -15.29 -0.57
C VAL A 528 -1.38 -13.91 0.04
N ALA A 529 -0.16 -13.42 -0.17
CA ALA A 529 0.42 -12.35 0.63
C ALA A 529 -0.24 -10.98 0.44
N MET A 530 -0.64 -10.64 -0.79
CA MET A 530 -1.22 -9.33 -1.10
C MET A 530 -2.64 -9.14 -0.59
N THR A 531 -3.38 -10.21 -0.34
CA THR A 531 -4.78 -10.14 0.13
C THR A 531 -4.90 -10.24 1.65
N GLY A 532 -3.78 -10.23 2.39
CA GLY A 532 -3.80 -10.30 3.84
C GLY A 532 -3.15 -11.55 4.43
N GLY A 533 -2.51 -12.41 3.63
CA GLY A 533 -1.74 -13.57 4.10
C GLY A 533 -2.61 -14.79 4.41
N GLN A 534 -3.68 -14.99 3.63
CA GLN A 534 -4.51 -16.19 3.66
C GLN A 534 -3.71 -17.42 3.19
N PRO A 535 -4.07 -18.64 3.63
CA PRO A 535 -3.58 -19.86 2.97
C PRO A 535 -4.11 -19.94 1.53
N ILE A 536 -3.47 -20.76 0.70
CA ILE A 536 -3.99 -21.16 -0.61
C ILE A 536 -5.24 -22.06 -0.45
N ASP A 537 -6.08 -22.16 -1.48
CA ASP A 537 -7.34 -22.91 -1.42
C ASP A 537 -7.12 -24.43 -1.54
N GLY A 538 -6.53 -25.04 -0.51
CA GLY A 538 -6.18 -26.45 -0.47
C GLY A 538 -4.84 -26.69 0.22
N GLU A 539 -4.26 -27.87 0.01
CA GLU A 539 -2.89 -28.19 0.45
C GLU A 539 -2.00 -28.37 -0.79
N LEU A 540 -0.92 -27.59 -0.87
CA LEU A 540 0.12 -27.75 -1.88
C LEU A 540 1.46 -27.69 -1.18
N ARG A 541 2.02 -28.84 -0.81
CA ARG A 541 3.39 -28.89 -0.30
C ARG A 541 4.41 -28.78 -1.42
N VAL A 542 5.65 -28.40 -1.09
CA VAL A 542 6.73 -28.21 -2.06
C VAL A 542 7.09 -29.51 -2.81
N ASP A 543 7.04 -30.65 -2.13
CA ASP A 543 7.23 -31.98 -2.73
C ASP A 543 6.10 -32.31 -3.73
N GLN A 544 4.85 -32.03 -3.37
CA GLN A 544 3.68 -32.19 -4.25
C GLN A 544 3.77 -31.28 -5.48
N LEU A 545 4.15 -30.01 -5.29
CA LEU A 545 4.38 -29.06 -6.38
C LEU A 545 5.42 -29.60 -7.38
N SER A 546 6.54 -30.12 -6.88
CA SER A 546 7.58 -30.71 -7.75
C SER A 546 7.04 -31.86 -8.61
N ARG A 547 6.18 -32.71 -8.03
CA ARG A 547 5.57 -33.85 -8.73
C ARG A 547 4.52 -33.41 -9.74
N GLN A 548 3.66 -32.45 -9.40
CA GLN A 548 2.66 -31.92 -10.33
C GLN A 548 3.34 -31.37 -11.59
N ILE A 549 4.37 -30.53 -11.42
CA ILE A 549 5.12 -29.92 -12.52
C ILE A 549 5.84 -30.98 -13.36
N PHE A 550 6.42 -32.00 -12.72
CA PHE A 550 7.02 -33.13 -13.42
C PHE A 550 5.98 -33.86 -14.29
N HIS A 551 4.77 -34.07 -13.78
CA HIS A 551 3.68 -34.72 -14.52
C HIS A 551 3.06 -33.86 -15.61
N GLU A 552 3.20 -32.53 -15.55
CA GLU A 552 2.89 -31.63 -16.68
C GLU A 552 3.89 -31.75 -17.85
N GLY A 553 5.00 -32.50 -17.67
CA GLY A 553 5.96 -32.79 -18.73
C GLY A 553 7.26 -31.98 -18.66
N VAL A 554 7.45 -31.17 -17.61
CA VAL A 554 8.70 -30.42 -17.37
C VAL A 554 9.88 -31.37 -17.18
N LYS A 555 11.00 -31.05 -17.83
CA LYS A 555 12.18 -31.93 -17.89
C LYS A 555 13.32 -31.52 -16.95
N ARG A 556 13.26 -30.31 -16.39
CA ARG A 556 14.28 -29.80 -15.46
C ARG A 556 13.64 -28.99 -14.33
N ILE A 557 13.83 -29.41 -13.08
CA ILE A 557 13.30 -28.76 -11.88
C ILE A 557 14.43 -28.45 -10.89
N ALA A 558 14.57 -27.19 -10.48
CA ALA A 558 15.51 -26.75 -9.47
C ALA A 558 14.78 -26.17 -8.25
N LEU A 559 14.91 -26.82 -7.09
CA LEU A 559 14.47 -26.26 -5.82
C LEU A 559 15.56 -25.37 -5.25
N VAL A 560 15.22 -24.11 -4.97
CA VAL A 560 16.11 -23.10 -4.41
C VAL A 560 15.55 -22.62 -3.07
N SER A 561 16.32 -22.70 -1.98
CA SER A 561 15.86 -22.26 -0.65
C SER A 561 16.97 -21.58 0.18
N ASP A 562 16.61 -20.81 1.19
CA ASP A 562 17.54 -20.36 2.24
C ASP A 562 17.96 -21.50 3.18
N GLU A 563 17.19 -22.59 3.24
CA GLU A 563 17.45 -23.76 4.07
C GLU A 563 17.21 -25.06 3.28
N PRO A 564 18.03 -25.37 2.25
CA PRO A 564 17.79 -26.51 1.37
C PRO A 564 17.79 -27.87 2.10
N ASP A 565 18.46 -27.96 3.24
CA ASP A 565 18.57 -29.19 4.05
C ASP A 565 17.42 -29.37 5.06
N LYS A 566 16.42 -28.48 5.09
CA LYS A 566 15.25 -28.61 5.98
C LYS A 566 14.35 -29.80 5.64
N TYR A 567 14.53 -30.39 4.45
CA TYR A 567 13.77 -31.54 3.99
C TYR A 567 14.39 -32.84 4.51
N PRO A 568 13.68 -33.61 5.37
CA PRO A 568 14.25 -34.80 6.00
C PRO A 568 14.55 -35.93 5.01
N THR A 569 13.80 -36.00 3.90
CA THR A 569 14.07 -36.89 2.77
C THR A 569 13.80 -36.15 1.45
N ARG A 570 14.51 -36.57 0.40
CA ARG A 570 14.32 -36.08 -0.98
C ARG A 570 13.47 -37.04 -1.82
N ASP A 571 13.12 -38.22 -1.29
CA ASP A 571 12.39 -39.28 -2.03
C ASP A 571 10.94 -38.90 -2.36
N THR A 572 10.38 -37.95 -1.62
CA THR A 572 9.03 -37.43 -1.88
C THR A 572 8.98 -36.44 -3.05
N PHE A 573 10.12 -35.96 -3.53
CA PHE A 573 10.18 -35.02 -4.65
C PHE A 573 10.18 -35.75 -6.00
N ALA A 574 9.93 -35.00 -7.08
CA ALA A 574 10.11 -35.55 -8.42
C ALA A 574 11.58 -35.97 -8.66
N PRO A 575 11.86 -37.10 -9.33
CA PRO A 575 13.23 -37.64 -9.49
C PRO A 575 14.24 -36.68 -10.15
N ILE A 576 13.76 -35.72 -10.93
CA ILE A 576 14.58 -34.73 -11.65
C ILE A 576 14.84 -33.44 -10.83
N THR A 577 14.44 -33.41 -9.56
CA THR A 577 14.55 -32.22 -8.70
C THR A 577 15.95 -32.10 -8.11
N SER A 578 16.66 -31.04 -8.47
CA SER A 578 17.94 -30.68 -7.83
C SER A 578 17.73 -29.67 -6.71
N PHE A 579 18.51 -29.72 -5.63
CA PHE A 579 18.40 -28.84 -4.46
C PHE A 579 19.59 -27.89 -4.40
N HIS A 580 19.32 -26.59 -4.24
CA HIS A 580 20.30 -25.52 -4.27
C HIS A 580 20.05 -24.51 -3.15
N HIS A 581 21.11 -23.95 -2.58
CA HIS A 581 20.97 -22.82 -1.69
C HIS A 581 20.69 -21.54 -2.51
N ARG A 582 19.93 -20.58 -1.99
CA ARG A 582 19.58 -19.33 -2.70
C ARG A 582 20.76 -18.50 -3.23
N ARG A 583 21.96 -18.72 -2.69
CA ARG A 583 23.22 -18.10 -3.16
C ARG A 583 23.65 -18.62 -4.53
N GLU A 584 23.19 -19.80 -4.91
CA GLU A 584 23.50 -20.45 -6.19
C GLU A 584 22.48 -20.08 -7.27
N LEU A 585 21.48 -19.23 -6.95
CA LEU A 585 20.39 -18.86 -7.85
C LEU A 585 20.87 -18.31 -9.20
N ASP A 586 21.91 -17.47 -9.22
CA ASP A 586 22.43 -16.92 -10.50
C ASP A 586 23.00 -18.03 -11.39
N ALA A 587 23.79 -18.94 -10.82
CA ALA A 587 24.35 -20.08 -11.54
C ALA A 587 23.25 -21.01 -12.08
N VAL A 588 22.25 -21.33 -11.26
CA VAL A 588 21.09 -22.13 -11.67
C VAL A 588 20.31 -21.43 -12.79
N GLN A 589 20.07 -20.12 -12.69
CA GLN A 589 19.37 -19.39 -13.75
C GLN A 589 20.16 -19.39 -15.06
N ARG A 590 21.49 -19.22 -15.03
CA ARG A 590 22.33 -19.31 -16.24
C ARG A 590 22.27 -20.69 -16.89
N GLU A 591 22.30 -21.75 -16.09
CA GLU A 591 22.07 -23.13 -16.57
C GLU A 591 20.71 -23.25 -17.28
N LEU A 592 19.63 -22.78 -16.63
CA LEU A 592 18.27 -22.92 -17.15
C LEU A 592 17.96 -22.01 -18.35
N ARG A 593 18.67 -20.90 -18.51
CA ARG A 593 18.57 -20.03 -19.68
C ARG A 593 19.00 -20.76 -20.97
N GLU A 594 20.00 -21.63 -20.87
CA GLU A 594 20.51 -22.40 -22.02
C GLU A 594 19.70 -23.69 -22.27
N PHE A 595 18.83 -24.07 -21.33
CA PHE A 595 17.99 -25.26 -21.43
C PHE A 595 16.94 -25.13 -22.54
N LYS A 596 16.77 -26.17 -23.36
CA LYS A 596 15.76 -26.22 -24.42
C LYS A 596 14.46 -26.86 -23.92
N GLY A 597 13.34 -26.17 -24.14
CA GLY A 597 12.03 -26.51 -23.59
C GLY A 597 11.74 -25.85 -22.24
N VAL A 598 10.71 -26.36 -21.55
CA VAL A 598 10.24 -25.79 -20.29
C VAL A 598 11.06 -26.32 -19.10
N SER A 599 11.54 -25.39 -18.28
CA SER A 599 12.18 -25.67 -16.99
C SER A 599 11.50 -24.90 -15.86
N VAL A 600 11.72 -25.34 -14.61
CA VAL A 600 11.13 -24.69 -13.42
C VAL A 600 12.16 -24.49 -12.32
N ILE A 601 12.14 -23.29 -11.72
CA ILE A 601 12.71 -23.00 -10.41
C ILE A 601 11.57 -22.96 -9.39
N ILE A 602 11.61 -23.82 -8.39
CA ILE A 602 10.78 -23.72 -7.19
C ILE A 602 11.59 -22.96 -6.15
N TYR A 603 11.30 -21.69 -5.97
CA TYR A 603 11.95 -20.84 -4.97
C TYR A 603 11.16 -20.93 -3.67
N ASP A 604 11.65 -21.68 -2.68
CA ASP A 604 10.96 -21.95 -1.43
C ASP A 604 11.52 -21.06 -0.30
N GLN A 605 10.73 -20.03 0.05
CA GLN A 605 11.01 -19.13 1.16
C GLN A 605 9.71 -18.41 1.60
N THR A 606 9.29 -18.64 2.85
CA THR A 606 8.05 -18.08 3.41
C THR A 606 8.00 -16.54 3.34
N CYS A 607 6.80 -16.00 3.09
CA CYS A 607 6.53 -14.56 3.10
C CYS A 607 7.03 -13.87 4.39
N ALA A 608 7.78 -12.77 4.24
CA ALA A 608 8.41 -12.06 5.37
C ALA A 608 7.39 -11.52 6.39
N THR A 609 6.26 -11.00 5.92
CA THR A 609 5.18 -10.52 6.81
C THR A 609 4.56 -11.67 7.60
N GLU A 610 4.40 -12.83 6.97
CA GLU A 610 3.82 -14.01 7.61
C GLU A 610 4.81 -14.65 8.60
N LYS A 611 6.11 -14.74 8.26
CA LYS A 611 7.17 -15.12 9.22
C LYS A 611 7.09 -14.25 10.49
N ARG A 612 6.95 -12.92 10.35
CA ARG A 612 6.80 -12.00 11.50
C ARG A 612 5.52 -12.25 12.31
N ARG A 613 4.38 -12.48 11.66
CA ARG A 613 3.10 -12.78 12.33
C ARG A 613 3.16 -14.09 13.11
N ARG A 614 3.72 -15.15 12.52
CA ARG A 614 3.88 -16.46 13.19
C ARG A 614 4.82 -16.37 14.38
N ARG A 615 5.95 -15.66 14.26
CA ARG A 615 6.87 -15.38 15.38
C ARG A 615 6.18 -14.64 16.53
N LYS A 616 5.44 -13.55 16.23
CA LYS A 616 4.66 -12.81 17.26
C LYS A 616 3.61 -13.68 17.95
N ARG A 617 3.06 -14.69 17.27
CA ARG A 617 2.07 -15.64 17.80
C ARG A 617 2.70 -16.89 18.43
N GLY A 618 4.03 -16.98 18.51
CA GLY A 618 4.73 -18.18 19.01
C GLY A 618 4.60 -19.42 18.12
N LYS A 619 4.17 -19.28 16.85
CA LYS A 619 3.98 -20.38 15.89
C LYS A 619 5.22 -20.67 15.02
N LEU A 620 6.26 -19.85 15.13
CA LEU A 620 7.52 -20.00 14.41
C LEU A 620 8.64 -19.53 15.32
N GLU A 621 9.77 -20.23 15.32
CA GLU A 621 10.95 -19.84 16.09
C GLU A 621 11.41 -18.42 15.68
N ASP A 622 11.71 -17.59 16.68
CA ASP A 622 12.31 -16.29 16.46
C ASP A 622 13.84 -16.39 16.65
N PRO A 623 14.64 -16.30 15.58
CA PRO A 623 16.09 -16.47 15.70
C PRO A 623 16.67 -15.43 16.65
N ALA A 624 17.44 -15.90 17.63
CA ALA A 624 18.23 -15.07 18.55
C ALA A 624 19.49 -14.51 17.85
N LYS A 625 19.34 -13.99 16.63
CA LYS A 625 20.41 -13.43 15.79
C LYS A 625 19.94 -12.10 15.22
N ARG A 626 20.65 -11.00 15.52
CA ARG A 626 20.34 -9.62 15.08
C ARG A 626 21.55 -8.96 14.43
N VAL A 627 21.31 -8.11 13.44
CA VAL A 627 22.36 -7.39 12.71
C VAL A 627 22.50 -5.99 13.28
N PHE A 628 23.72 -5.60 13.62
CA PHE A 628 24.11 -4.27 14.03
C PHE A 628 25.10 -3.68 13.02
N ILE A 629 25.03 -2.36 12.80
CA ILE A 629 26.00 -1.64 11.97
C ILE A 629 26.73 -0.67 12.89
N ASN A 630 28.05 -0.81 13.00
CA ASN A 630 28.87 0.21 13.65
C ASN A 630 28.94 1.45 12.74
N PRO A 631 28.31 2.59 13.10
CA PRO A 631 28.26 3.77 12.25
C PRO A 631 29.64 4.40 12.04
N ALA A 632 30.54 4.28 13.02
CA ALA A 632 31.90 4.78 12.93
C ALA A 632 32.71 4.01 11.87
N VAL A 633 32.45 2.71 11.67
CA VAL A 633 33.06 1.91 10.58
C VAL A 633 32.31 2.08 9.26
N CYS A 634 31.00 2.32 9.28
CA CYS A 634 30.21 2.47 8.06
C CYS A 634 30.73 3.60 7.15
N GLU A 635 30.77 3.37 5.83
CA GLU A 635 31.11 4.40 4.84
C GLU A 635 29.87 5.01 4.17
N GLY A 636 28.66 4.57 4.50
CA GLY A 636 27.43 5.09 3.90
C GLY A 636 27.22 4.70 2.43
N CYS A 637 28.04 3.80 1.87
CA CYS A 637 28.11 3.47 0.44
C CYS A 637 26.82 2.92 -0.20
N GLY A 638 25.89 2.39 0.60
CA GLY A 638 24.61 1.87 0.08
C GLY A 638 24.65 0.44 -0.47
N ASP A 639 25.81 -0.22 -0.56
CA ASP A 639 25.91 -1.60 -1.09
C ASP A 639 25.04 -2.61 -0.32
N CYS A 640 24.86 -2.42 0.99
CA CYS A 640 23.89 -3.22 1.76
C CYS A 640 22.43 -3.03 1.31
N GLY A 641 22.06 -1.83 0.86
CA GLY A 641 20.77 -1.53 0.23
C GLY A 641 20.65 -2.15 -1.16
N GLU A 642 21.70 -2.07 -1.98
CA GLU A 642 21.75 -2.66 -3.32
C GLU A 642 21.62 -4.21 -3.29
N LYS A 643 22.32 -4.85 -2.36
CA LYS A 643 22.26 -6.32 -2.20
C LYS A 643 20.91 -6.77 -1.65
N SER A 644 20.40 -6.11 -0.60
CA SER A 644 19.21 -6.57 0.14
C SER A 644 17.88 -5.99 -0.32
N ASN A 645 17.89 -4.81 -0.96
CA ASN A 645 16.71 -4.02 -1.30
C ASN A 645 15.75 -3.85 -0.09
N CYS A 646 16.31 -3.59 1.09
CA CYS A 646 15.61 -3.64 2.38
C CYS A 646 15.34 -2.26 2.97
N LEU A 647 14.08 -1.99 3.30
CA LEU A 647 13.63 -0.73 3.90
C LEU A 647 13.94 -0.60 5.40
N SER A 648 14.47 -1.64 6.04
CA SER A 648 14.94 -1.58 7.44
C SER A 648 16.42 -1.19 7.55
N VAL A 649 17.10 -0.89 6.44
CA VAL A 649 18.43 -0.28 6.42
C VAL A 649 18.24 1.23 6.30
N LEU A 650 18.26 1.93 7.44
CA LEU A 650 17.94 3.35 7.51
C LEU A 650 19.20 4.23 7.39
N PRO A 651 19.09 5.45 6.84
CA PRO A 651 20.16 6.44 6.93
C PRO A 651 20.34 6.90 8.39
N LYS A 652 21.58 7.17 8.79
CA LYS A 652 21.93 7.76 10.09
C LYS A 652 22.90 8.92 9.87
N GLU A 653 22.49 10.14 10.22
CA GLU A 653 23.38 11.31 10.12
C GLU A 653 24.43 11.30 11.24
N THR A 654 25.69 11.57 10.90
CA THR A 654 26.83 11.62 11.83
C THR A 654 27.80 12.73 11.40
N GLU A 655 28.73 13.14 12.27
CA GLU A 655 29.75 14.16 11.89
C GLU A 655 30.68 13.65 10.77
N LEU A 656 30.82 12.33 10.64
CA LEU A 656 31.56 11.65 9.57
C LEU A 656 30.76 11.51 8.26
N GLY A 657 29.64 12.20 8.14
CA GLY A 657 28.69 12.13 7.02
C GLY A 657 27.61 11.08 7.22
N ARG A 658 26.78 10.86 6.20
CA ARG A 658 25.64 9.93 6.26
C ARG A 658 26.09 8.47 6.34
N LYS A 659 25.58 7.74 7.35
CA LYS A 659 25.85 6.32 7.65
C LYS A 659 24.58 5.48 7.55
N ARG A 660 24.68 4.21 7.95
CA ARG A 660 23.55 3.27 7.97
C ARG A 660 23.33 2.72 9.36
N GLU A 661 22.09 2.42 9.66
CA GLU A 661 21.68 1.64 10.83
C GLU A 661 20.57 0.65 10.46
N ILE A 662 20.31 -0.30 11.36
CA ILE A 662 19.24 -1.28 11.18
C ILE A 662 18.10 -0.92 12.13
N ASP A 663 16.91 -0.73 11.57
CA ASP A 663 15.68 -0.70 12.37
C ASP A 663 15.39 -2.09 12.93
N GLN A 664 15.70 -2.27 14.22
CA GLN A 664 15.55 -3.54 14.93
C GLN A 664 14.09 -3.99 15.13
N ASN A 665 13.14 -3.06 15.03
CA ASN A 665 11.71 -3.31 15.23
C ASN A 665 11.01 -3.69 13.92
N ALA A 666 11.47 -3.14 12.79
CA ALA A 666 10.96 -3.48 11.46
C ALA A 666 11.68 -4.67 10.80
N CYS A 667 12.92 -4.97 11.18
CA CYS A 667 13.73 -6.04 10.58
C CYS A 667 13.08 -7.44 10.70
N ASN A 668 12.98 -8.15 9.57
CA ASN A 668 12.43 -9.52 9.50
C ASN A 668 13.50 -10.63 9.60
N LYS A 669 14.77 -10.27 9.85
CA LYS A 669 15.88 -11.19 10.11
C LYS A 669 16.16 -12.16 8.94
N ASP A 670 16.23 -11.67 7.71
CA ASP A 670 16.63 -12.44 6.52
C ASP A 670 18.15 -12.36 6.22
N TYR A 671 18.84 -11.44 6.90
CA TYR A 671 20.29 -11.22 6.92
C TYR A 671 20.95 -10.85 5.57
N SER A 672 20.17 -10.65 4.50
CA SER A 672 20.73 -10.37 3.16
C SER A 672 21.53 -9.05 3.09
N CYS A 673 21.27 -8.09 3.99
CA CYS A 673 22.05 -6.84 4.08
C CYS A 673 23.53 -7.10 4.42
N VAL A 674 23.82 -8.21 5.11
CA VAL A 674 25.18 -8.62 5.48
C VAL A 674 25.98 -9.08 4.26
N GLU A 675 25.34 -9.42 3.14
CA GLU A 675 26.04 -9.78 1.90
C GLU A 675 26.76 -8.57 1.26
N GLY A 676 26.41 -7.34 1.65
CA GLY A 676 27.13 -6.16 1.20
C GLY A 676 28.59 -6.16 1.68
N PHE A 677 29.53 -5.75 0.83
CA PHE A 677 30.98 -5.75 1.10
C PHE A 677 31.36 -4.60 2.04
N CYS A 678 31.03 -4.78 3.32
CA CYS A 678 31.26 -3.80 4.38
C CYS A 678 31.66 -4.49 5.69
N PRO A 679 32.77 -4.10 6.33
CA PRO A 679 33.22 -4.63 7.61
C PRO A 679 32.43 -4.09 8.80
N SER A 680 31.56 -3.09 8.61
CA SER A 680 30.79 -2.46 9.70
C SER A 680 29.73 -3.36 10.33
N PHE A 681 29.39 -4.48 9.67
CA PHE A 681 28.36 -5.39 10.13
C PHE A 681 28.86 -6.27 11.27
N VAL A 682 28.11 -6.24 12.37
CA VAL A 682 28.28 -7.12 13.52
C VAL A 682 26.99 -7.89 13.70
N THR A 683 27.08 -9.19 13.94
CA THR A 683 25.92 -9.99 14.29
C THR A 683 25.94 -10.33 15.77
N VAL A 684 24.84 -10.00 16.44
CA VAL A 684 24.59 -10.23 17.87
C VAL A 684 23.78 -11.52 17.99
N HIS A 685 24.35 -12.54 18.64
CA HIS A 685 23.70 -13.81 18.95
C HIS A 685 23.32 -13.86 20.43
N GLY A 686 22.08 -14.24 20.74
CA GLY A 686 21.54 -14.07 22.09
C GLY A 686 21.17 -12.61 22.38
N GLY A 687 20.94 -12.31 23.66
CA GLY A 687 20.50 -10.98 24.14
C GLY A 687 19.10 -10.56 23.68
N GLY A 688 18.49 -9.66 24.45
CA GLY A 688 17.27 -8.95 24.11
C GLY A 688 17.56 -7.56 23.53
N LEU A 689 16.58 -6.96 22.85
CA LEU A 689 16.63 -5.50 22.66
C LEU A 689 16.41 -4.87 24.03
N ARG A 690 17.29 -3.95 24.40
CA ARG A 690 17.15 -3.20 25.63
C ARG A 690 15.85 -2.41 25.56
N LYS A 691 14.93 -2.70 26.47
CA LYS A 691 13.75 -1.86 26.63
C LYS A 691 14.22 -0.59 27.34
N PRO A 692 13.85 0.61 26.87
CA PRO A 692 14.08 1.79 27.69
C PRO A 692 13.43 1.50 29.05
N GLU A 693 14.16 1.75 30.14
CA GLU A 693 13.54 1.82 31.46
C GLU A 693 12.42 2.82 31.31
N ALA A 694 11.19 2.30 31.32
CA ALA A 694 10.05 3.15 31.13
C ALA A 694 10.12 4.14 32.29
N VAL A 695 10.34 5.42 31.97
CA VAL A 695 10.15 6.52 32.93
C VAL A 695 8.71 6.49 33.50
N ALA A 696 7.86 5.62 32.96
CA ALA A 696 6.60 5.10 33.47
C ALA A 696 6.59 4.61 34.93
N GLY A 697 7.71 4.55 35.65
CA GLY A 697 7.69 4.29 37.10
C GLY A 697 7.08 5.40 37.96
N GLY A 698 6.75 6.57 37.39
CA GLY A 698 6.45 7.76 38.20
C GLY A 698 5.06 8.38 38.14
N ILE A 699 4.12 7.93 37.31
CA ILE A 699 2.91 8.74 37.08
C ILE A 699 1.62 7.92 37.07
N GLU A 700 1.03 7.81 38.26
CA GLU A 700 -0.40 7.56 38.44
C GLU A 700 -1.23 8.78 37.98
N ALA A 701 -2.34 8.48 37.31
CA ALA A 701 -3.66 9.13 37.34
C ALA A 701 -3.81 10.61 37.77
N ALA A 702 -2.98 11.54 37.28
CA ALA A 702 -3.45 12.93 37.22
C ALA A 702 -4.60 12.97 36.19
N THR A 703 -5.82 13.26 36.63
CA THR A 703 -6.97 13.47 35.73
C THR A 703 -6.61 14.60 34.78
N LEU A 704 -6.37 14.27 33.50
CA LEU A 704 -6.11 15.27 32.48
C LEU A 704 -7.41 16.05 32.23
N PRO A 705 -7.36 17.39 32.13
CA PRO A 705 -8.55 18.18 31.84
C PRO A 705 -9.16 17.76 30.51
N GLU A 706 -10.49 17.68 30.46
CA GLU A 706 -11.22 17.40 29.23
C GLU A 706 -11.32 18.67 28.37
N PRO A 707 -10.93 18.61 27.09
CA PRO A 707 -11.01 19.75 26.18
C PRO A 707 -12.46 19.99 25.73
N GLN A 708 -12.74 21.17 25.19
CA GLN A 708 -14.01 21.43 24.52
C GLN A 708 -14.05 20.67 23.18
N HIS A 709 -15.13 19.92 22.95
CA HIS A 709 -15.34 19.21 21.69
C HIS A 709 -15.85 20.16 20.59
N PRO A 710 -15.48 19.91 19.33
CA PRO A 710 -16.05 20.64 18.21
C PRO A 710 -17.54 20.31 18.01
N SER A 711 -18.29 21.26 17.45
CA SER A 711 -19.71 21.10 17.12
C SER A 711 -19.92 20.07 16.00
N LEU A 712 -21.04 19.35 16.07
CA LEU A 712 -21.50 18.40 15.04
C LEU A 712 -22.72 18.94 14.27
N GLU A 713 -22.88 20.27 14.19
CA GLU A 713 -23.86 20.92 13.30
C GLU A 713 -23.65 20.56 11.83
N ARG A 714 -22.40 20.32 11.44
CA ARG A 714 -22.00 19.67 10.19
C ARG A 714 -21.13 18.46 10.49
N PRO A 715 -21.01 17.49 9.56
CA PRO A 715 -20.08 16.38 9.72
C PRO A 715 -18.65 16.87 9.95
N TRP A 716 -17.98 16.28 10.94
CA TRP A 716 -16.58 16.50 11.25
C TRP A 716 -15.71 15.48 10.52
N ASN A 717 -14.82 15.98 9.67
CA ASN A 717 -14.03 15.19 8.73
C ASN A 717 -12.57 15.10 9.19
N VAL A 718 -12.11 13.89 9.52
CA VAL A 718 -10.72 13.61 9.91
C VAL A 718 -10.03 12.82 8.80
N LEU A 719 -8.96 13.39 8.25
CA LEU A 719 -8.10 12.74 7.27
C LEU A 719 -6.85 12.21 7.95
N ILE A 720 -6.55 10.92 7.78
CA ILE A 720 -5.43 10.23 8.42
C ILE A 720 -4.52 9.63 7.34
N PRO A 721 -3.59 10.42 6.77
CA PRO A 721 -2.59 9.90 5.86
C PRO A 721 -1.42 9.26 6.61
N GLY A 722 -0.92 8.14 6.12
CA GLY A 722 0.26 7.49 6.66
C GLY A 722 0.76 6.31 5.83
N VAL A 723 1.46 5.40 6.49
CA VAL A 723 2.18 4.30 5.83
C VAL A 723 1.58 2.95 6.18
N GLY A 724 1.42 2.09 5.17
CA GLY A 724 0.93 0.72 5.34
C GLY A 724 1.73 -0.05 6.40
N GLY A 725 1.01 -0.63 7.36
CA GLY A 725 1.61 -1.38 8.47
C GLY A 725 2.07 -0.56 9.68
N SER A 726 1.86 0.77 9.71
CA SER A 726 2.14 1.62 10.88
C SER A 726 0.94 1.77 11.85
N GLY A 727 -0.26 1.31 11.46
CA GLY A 727 -1.47 1.35 12.30
C GLY A 727 -2.51 2.40 11.90
N VAL A 728 -2.37 3.05 10.74
CA VAL A 728 -3.30 4.08 10.23
C VAL A 728 -4.75 3.59 10.17
N THR A 729 -5.00 2.44 9.54
CA THR A 729 -6.35 1.85 9.46
C THR A 729 -6.90 1.46 10.84
N THR A 730 -6.02 1.13 11.79
CA THR A 730 -6.41 0.86 13.18
C THR A 730 -6.93 2.14 13.85
N LEU A 731 -6.34 3.30 13.60
CA LEU A 731 -6.86 4.57 14.12
C LEU A 731 -8.26 4.86 13.57
N GLY A 732 -8.48 4.67 12.27
CA GLY A 732 -9.81 4.80 11.66
C GLY A 732 -10.84 3.92 12.34
N ALA A 733 -10.54 2.63 12.48
CA ALA A 733 -11.42 1.67 13.16
C ALA A 733 -11.72 2.04 14.63
N LEU A 734 -10.71 2.53 15.37
CA LEU A 734 -10.89 2.99 16.75
C LEU A 734 -11.81 4.22 16.84
N LEU A 735 -11.61 5.21 15.96
CA LEU A 735 -12.47 6.41 15.91
C LEU A 735 -13.91 6.07 15.53
N GLY A 736 -14.10 5.19 14.54
CA GLY A 736 -15.44 4.74 14.12
C GLY A 736 -16.18 4.00 15.25
N MET A 737 -15.49 3.07 15.94
CA MET A 737 -16.05 2.36 17.10
C MET A 737 -16.35 3.32 18.27
N ALA A 738 -15.46 4.27 18.57
CA ALA A 738 -15.69 5.26 19.62
C ALA A 738 -16.91 6.14 19.32
N ALA A 739 -17.07 6.61 18.07
CA ALA A 739 -18.26 7.36 17.66
C ALA A 739 -19.55 6.51 17.78
N HIS A 740 -19.48 5.23 17.40
CA HIS A 740 -20.61 4.30 17.52
C HIS A 740 -21.02 4.06 18.98
N LEU A 741 -20.06 3.90 19.90
CA LEU A 741 -20.31 3.73 21.34
C LEU A 741 -21.06 4.93 21.96
N GLU A 742 -20.93 6.12 21.37
CA GLU A 742 -21.63 7.35 21.76
C GLU A 742 -22.95 7.57 21.01
N GLY A 743 -23.35 6.65 20.13
CA GLY A 743 -24.57 6.77 19.33
C GLY A 743 -24.50 7.81 18.20
N LYS A 744 -23.29 8.19 17.77
CA LYS A 744 -23.08 9.13 16.66
C LYS A 744 -23.07 8.40 15.31
N GLY A 745 -23.40 9.13 14.25
CA GLY A 745 -23.18 8.67 12.88
C GLY A 745 -21.69 8.66 12.56
N CYS A 746 -21.20 7.60 11.91
CA CYS A 746 -19.80 7.56 11.48
C CYS A 746 -19.61 6.77 10.19
N THR A 747 -18.62 7.20 9.40
CA THR A 747 -18.09 6.40 8.30
C THR A 747 -16.57 6.42 8.32
N VAL A 748 -15.97 5.29 7.96
CA VAL A 748 -14.51 5.14 7.85
C VAL A 748 -14.20 4.48 6.53
N LEU A 749 -13.42 5.12 5.67
CA LEU A 749 -12.94 4.54 4.40
C LEU A 749 -11.42 4.40 4.46
N ASP A 750 -10.94 3.16 4.35
CA ASP A 750 -9.51 2.85 4.28
C ASP A 750 -9.06 2.68 2.84
N GLN A 751 -8.14 3.52 2.36
CA GLN A 751 -7.60 3.43 1.01
C GLN A 751 -6.13 3.02 1.06
N ALA A 752 -5.89 1.71 0.86
CA ALA A 752 -4.55 1.16 0.76
C ALA A 752 -4.19 0.88 -0.71
N GLY A 753 -2.97 1.24 -1.11
CA GLY A 753 -2.42 0.87 -2.41
C GLY A 753 -1.98 -0.59 -2.49
N LEU A 754 -1.30 -0.94 -3.58
CA LEU A 754 -0.84 -2.30 -3.88
C LEU A 754 0.12 -2.90 -2.82
N ALA A 755 0.89 -2.07 -2.11
CA ALA A 755 1.85 -2.51 -1.11
C ALA A 755 1.22 -2.61 0.30
N GLN A 756 1.18 -3.84 0.84
CA GLN A 756 0.69 -4.12 2.20
C GLN A 756 1.48 -3.42 3.32
N LYS A 757 2.75 -3.13 3.09
CA LYS A 757 3.61 -2.35 4.01
C LYS A 757 4.42 -1.34 3.24
N PHE A 758 4.76 -0.23 3.89
CA PHE A 758 5.59 0.84 3.33
C PHE A 758 4.99 1.60 2.12
N GLY A 759 3.83 1.19 1.60
CA GLY A 759 3.03 1.99 0.67
C GLY A 759 2.25 3.10 1.37
N PRO A 760 1.77 4.10 0.63
CA PRO A 760 0.86 5.12 1.15
C PRO A 760 -0.49 4.50 1.50
N VAL A 761 -1.07 4.96 2.60
CA VAL A 761 -2.44 4.64 3.03
C VAL A 761 -3.10 5.92 3.50
N THR A 762 -4.32 6.15 3.02
CA THR A 762 -5.14 7.31 3.42
C THR A 762 -6.44 6.78 4.02
N THR A 763 -6.73 7.14 5.27
CA THR A 763 -7.99 6.82 5.92
C THR A 763 -8.85 8.08 6.05
N HIS A 764 -10.08 8.02 5.57
CA HIS A 764 -11.08 9.07 5.72
C HIS A 764 -12.04 8.69 6.85
N VAL A 765 -12.22 9.55 7.84
CA VAL A 765 -13.19 9.37 8.92
C VAL A 765 -14.15 10.54 8.90
N ARG A 766 -15.45 10.29 8.83
CA ARG A 766 -16.50 11.31 8.96
C ARG A 766 -17.36 10.97 10.17
N ILE A 767 -17.56 11.93 11.07
CA ILE A 767 -18.37 11.79 12.28
C ILE A 767 -19.47 12.84 12.22
N ALA A 768 -20.71 12.46 12.45
CA ALA A 768 -21.85 13.36 12.45
C ALA A 768 -22.79 13.06 13.61
N ALA A 769 -23.74 13.96 13.89
CA ALA A 769 -24.75 13.74 14.91
C ALA A 769 -25.60 12.49 14.59
N LYS A 770 -26.01 12.32 13.33
CA LYS A 770 -26.74 11.14 12.85
C LYS A 770 -26.06 10.53 11.61
N GLN A 771 -26.30 9.24 11.37
CA GLN A 771 -25.76 8.54 10.20
C GLN A 771 -26.28 9.13 8.88
N SER A 772 -27.52 9.63 8.85
CA SER A 772 -28.17 10.25 7.68
C SER A 772 -27.50 11.56 7.23
N ASP A 773 -26.73 12.19 8.11
CA ASP A 773 -26.09 13.49 7.83
C ASP A 773 -24.77 13.31 7.04
N ILE A 774 -24.35 12.05 6.81
CA ILE A 774 -23.15 11.71 6.04
C ILE A 774 -23.58 11.18 4.68
N TYR A 775 -23.40 11.98 3.62
CA TYR A 775 -23.70 11.56 2.25
C TYR A 775 -22.57 10.70 1.66
N ALA A 776 -21.40 11.26 1.40
CA ALA A 776 -20.27 10.55 0.81
C ALA A 776 -19.31 10.02 1.88
N VAL A 777 -18.72 8.82 1.69
CA VAL A 777 -17.71 8.28 2.62
C VAL A 777 -16.33 8.96 2.48
N ARG A 778 -16.04 9.48 1.28
CA ARG A 778 -14.79 10.20 1.00
C ARG A 778 -14.97 11.67 1.32
N ILE A 779 -13.98 12.26 1.97
CA ILE A 779 -13.95 13.71 2.28
C ILE A 779 -13.77 14.49 0.98
N ALA A 780 -14.60 15.50 0.71
CA ALA A 780 -14.50 16.29 -0.51
C ALA A 780 -13.36 17.32 -0.46
N ALA A 781 -13.16 18.04 -1.57
CA ALA A 781 -12.09 19.04 -1.66
C ALA A 781 -12.35 20.21 -0.69
N GLY A 782 -11.34 20.53 0.14
CA GLY A 782 -11.43 21.59 1.14
C GLY A 782 -12.34 21.36 2.34
N GLU A 783 -12.74 20.11 2.61
CA GLU A 783 -13.68 19.79 3.69
C GLU A 783 -13.07 19.10 4.91
N ALA A 784 -11.77 18.79 4.91
CA ALA A 784 -11.14 18.16 6.07
C ALA A 784 -11.04 19.15 7.24
N ASP A 785 -11.61 18.81 8.39
CA ASP A 785 -11.53 19.61 9.61
C ASP A 785 -10.23 19.34 10.37
N LEU A 786 -9.76 18.10 10.32
CA LEU A 786 -8.51 17.67 10.95
C LEU A 786 -7.67 16.81 9.99
N LEU A 787 -6.44 17.24 9.72
CA LEU A 787 -5.38 16.42 9.18
C LEU A 787 -4.58 15.78 10.32
N LEU A 788 -4.76 14.49 10.55
CA LEU A 788 -3.96 13.70 11.47
C LEU A 788 -2.84 12.99 10.72
N GLY A 789 -1.79 13.75 10.38
CA GLY A 789 -0.70 13.28 9.51
C GLY A 789 0.24 12.31 10.21
N CYS A 790 0.06 11.01 10.03
CA CYS A 790 0.92 9.98 10.64
C CYS A 790 2.27 9.83 9.93
N ASP A 791 2.36 10.25 8.66
CA ASP A 791 3.61 10.34 7.89
C ASP A 791 3.65 11.65 7.09
N LEU A 792 4.77 12.38 7.18
CA LEU A 792 4.92 13.70 6.56
C LEU A 792 4.78 13.66 5.03
N ILE A 793 5.31 12.62 4.37
CA ILE A 793 5.32 12.54 2.90
C ILE A 793 3.90 12.33 2.37
N VAL A 794 3.14 11.44 3.01
CA VAL A 794 1.75 11.16 2.61
C VAL A 794 0.82 12.32 2.98
N ALA A 795 1.05 12.97 4.13
CA ALA A 795 0.31 14.16 4.55
C ALA A 795 0.53 15.37 3.63
N ALA A 796 1.74 15.51 3.08
CA ALA A 796 2.07 16.53 2.09
C ALA A 796 1.75 16.10 0.64
N GLY A 797 1.14 14.92 0.44
CA GLY A 797 0.76 14.47 -0.89
C GLY A 797 -0.46 15.22 -1.45
N ASP A 798 -0.63 15.18 -2.78
CA ASP A 798 -1.73 15.87 -3.47
C ASP A 798 -3.11 15.41 -3.00
N GLU A 799 -3.29 14.11 -2.76
CA GLU A 799 -4.54 13.54 -2.25
C GLU A 799 -4.92 14.16 -0.90
N SER A 800 -3.96 14.43 -0.03
CA SER A 800 -4.20 15.04 1.29
C SER A 800 -4.43 16.54 1.20
N LEU A 801 -3.52 17.26 0.54
CA LEU A 801 -3.56 18.72 0.48
C LEU A 801 -4.79 19.27 -0.25
N THR A 802 -5.36 18.51 -1.20
CA THR A 802 -6.63 18.86 -1.88
C THR A 802 -7.83 18.90 -0.93
N ARG A 803 -7.78 18.19 0.19
CA ARG A 803 -8.87 18.13 1.18
C ARG A 803 -8.80 19.24 2.22
N LEU A 804 -7.70 19.97 2.29
CA LEU A 804 -7.47 21.01 3.29
C LEU A 804 -7.98 22.37 2.85
N ASN A 805 -8.37 23.19 3.81
CA ASN A 805 -8.85 24.55 3.64
C ASN A 805 -8.39 25.40 4.85
N GLU A 806 -7.75 26.54 4.58
CA GLU A 806 -7.24 27.46 5.61
C GLU A 806 -8.32 27.96 6.59
N GLN A 807 -9.59 28.00 6.16
CA GLN A 807 -10.68 28.52 6.96
C GLN A 807 -11.10 27.54 8.07
N ILE A 808 -11.20 26.24 7.76
CA ILE A 808 -11.78 25.24 8.66
C ILE A 808 -10.78 24.18 9.14
N SER A 809 -9.73 23.88 8.37
CA SER A 809 -8.82 22.79 8.67
C SER A 809 -7.90 23.12 9.84
N ASN A 810 -7.55 22.07 10.58
CA ASN A 810 -6.47 22.03 11.54
C ASN A 810 -5.55 20.87 11.17
N ALA A 811 -4.27 20.94 11.55
CA ALA A 811 -3.31 19.89 11.23
C ALA A 811 -2.48 19.51 12.46
N VAL A 812 -2.42 18.21 12.74
CA VAL A 812 -1.52 17.61 13.73
C VAL A 812 -0.70 16.55 12.99
N VAL A 813 0.58 16.86 12.75
CA VAL A 813 1.41 16.10 11.82
C VAL A 813 2.68 15.62 12.51
N ASN A 814 2.95 14.33 12.37
CA ASN A 814 4.23 13.72 12.71
C ASN A 814 5.32 14.28 11.78
N SER A 815 6.21 15.11 12.33
CA SER A 815 7.26 15.78 11.55
C SER A 815 8.47 14.89 11.25
N HIS A 816 8.44 13.63 11.66
CA HIS A 816 9.49 12.65 11.42
C HIS A 816 9.69 12.40 9.91
N GLU A 817 10.92 12.58 9.45
CA GLU A 817 11.30 12.41 8.04
C GLU A 817 11.62 10.93 7.74
N SER A 818 10.59 10.15 7.48
CA SER A 818 10.70 8.73 7.14
C SER A 818 11.43 8.51 5.81
N ALA A 819 12.40 7.58 5.77
CA ALA A 819 13.06 7.20 4.53
C ALA A 819 12.06 6.58 3.50
N THR A 820 12.25 6.93 2.23
CA THR A 820 11.53 6.37 1.09
C THR A 820 12.25 5.17 0.48
N ALA A 821 11.59 4.43 -0.41
CA ALA A 821 12.23 3.34 -1.15
C ALA A 821 13.39 3.82 -2.04
N GLU A 822 13.42 5.10 -2.43
CA GLU A 822 14.50 5.69 -3.21
C GLU A 822 15.88 5.48 -2.56
N PHE A 823 15.94 5.49 -1.23
CA PHE A 823 17.17 5.27 -0.47
C PHE A 823 17.85 3.92 -0.73
N THR A 824 17.10 2.92 -1.22
CA THR A 824 17.66 1.61 -1.57
C THR A 824 18.55 1.65 -2.82
N ARG A 825 18.36 2.67 -3.68
CA ARG A 825 19.13 2.88 -4.93
C ARG A 825 20.02 4.12 -4.85
N ASN A 826 19.53 5.16 -4.20
CA ASN A 826 20.24 6.41 -3.99
C ASN A 826 20.58 6.57 -2.51
N PRO A 827 21.83 6.27 -2.08
CA PRO A 827 22.21 6.38 -0.68
C PRO A 827 22.05 7.80 -0.11
N ASP A 828 22.04 8.82 -0.97
CA ASP A 828 21.98 10.23 -0.62
C ASP A 828 20.60 10.86 -0.86
N ALA A 829 19.56 10.06 -1.15
CA ALA A 829 18.19 10.56 -1.28
C ALA A 829 17.80 11.44 -0.07
N GLN A 830 17.10 12.54 -0.30
CA GLN A 830 16.66 13.43 0.79
C GLN A 830 15.16 13.62 0.72
N VAL A 831 14.53 13.63 1.88
CA VAL A 831 13.14 14.02 2.01
C VAL A 831 13.12 15.54 2.15
N PRO A 832 12.43 16.30 1.28
CA PRO A 832 12.37 17.75 1.39
C PRO A 832 11.40 18.18 2.51
N GLY A 833 11.67 17.74 3.75
CA GLY A 833 10.75 17.87 4.87
C GLY A 833 10.37 19.32 5.19
N ALA A 834 11.28 20.28 5.01
CA ALA A 834 10.98 21.71 5.17
C ALA A 834 9.93 22.20 4.16
N ALA A 835 10.07 21.84 2.88
CA ALA A 835 9.11 22.20 1.84
C ALA A 835 7.75 21.52 2.05
N MET A 836 7.76 20.26 2.51
CA MET A 836 6.54 19.52 2.86
C MET A 836 5.80 20.15 4.04
N ARG A 837 6.52 20.53 5.11
CA ARG A 837 5.94 21.24 6.25
C ARG A 837 5.36 22.59 5.82
N GLN A 838 6.10 23.34 5.00
CA GLN A 838 5.61 24.62 4.46
C GLN A 838 4.33 24.43 3.66
N ALA A 839 4.25 23.44 2.77
CA ALA A 839 3.05 23.18 1.97
C ALA A 839 1.82 22.82 2.81
N ILE A 840 2.00 22.12 3.93
CA ILE A 840 0.91 21.84 4.88
C ILE A 840 0.51 23.13 5.60
N SER A 841 1.47 23.92 6.08
CA SER A 841 1.21 25.21 6.73
C SER A 841 0.54 26.22 5.79
N ASP A 842 0.88 26.23 4.50
CA ASP A 842 0.23 27.08 3.49
C ASP A 842 -1.20 26.63 3.21
N ALA A 843 -1.49 25.32 3.33
CA ALA A 843 -2.82 24.78 3.05
C ALA A 843 -3.82 24.94 4.21
N VAL A 844 -3.31 25.10 5.45
CA VAL A 844 -4.10 25.08 6.70
C VAL A 844 -3.96 26.38 7.51
N GLY A 845 -2.85 27.08 7.37
CA GLY A 845 -2.45 28.21 8.22
C GLY A 845 -1.46 27.78 9.31
N ALA A 846 -0.43 28.60 9.55
CA ALA A 846 0.65 28.29 10.49
C ALA A 846 0.15 28.13 11.94
N GLU A 847 -0.82 28.95 12.38
CA GLU A 847 -1.37 28.91 13.74
C GLU A 847 -2.20 27.64 14.02
N LYS A 848 -2.80 27.05 12.98
CA LYS A 848 -3.63 25.84 13.04
C LYS A 848 -2.85 24.56 12.73
N THR A 849 -1.52 24.66 12.57
CA THR A 849 -0.65 23.54 12.19
C THR A 849 0.32 23.21 13.31
N HIS A 850 0.23 21.99 13.85
CA HIS A 850 1.09 21.48 14.89
C HIS A 850 1.99 20.36 14.36
N PHE A 851 3.29 20.65 14.26
CA PHE A 851 4.32 19.65 13.97
C PHE A 851 4.88 19.07 15.27
N VAL A 852 4.80 17.75 15.42
CA VAL A 852 5.30 17.02 16.58
C VAL A 852 6.16 15.86 16.09
N ASP A 853 7.37 15.68 16.62
CA ASP A 853 8.17 14.48 16.36
C ASP A 853 7.66 13.32 17.22
N ALA A 854 6.43 12.90 16.92
CA ALA A 854 5.71 11.87 17.67
C ALA A 854 6.43 10.53 17.63
N THR A 855 7.15 10.25 16.54
CA THR A 855 7.95 9.02 16.38
C THR A 855 9.05 8.94 17.42
N ARG A 856 9.83 10.03 17.57
CA ARG A 856 10.89 10.13 18.58
C ARG A 856 10.32 10.05 20.00
N LEU A 857 9.26 10.80 20.28
CA LEU A 857 8.64 10.86 21.61
C LEU A 857 8.09 9.49 22.02
N ALA A 858 7.27 8.85 21.17
CA ALA A 858 6.69 7.55 21.46
C ALA A 858 7.77 6.46 21.64
N THR A 859 8.79 6.43 20.78
CA THR A 859 9.89 5.46 20.89
C THR A 859 10.68 5.62 22.19
N ARG A 860 10.92 6.85 22.65
CA ARG A 860 11.67 7.12 23.88
C ARG A 860 10.84 6.84 25.14
N LEU A 861 9.58 7.27 25.17
CA LEU A 861 8.71 7.15 26.34
C LEU A 861 8.17 5.74 26.53
N LEU A 862 7.89 5.02 25.43
CA LEU A 862 7.15 3.76 25.43
C LEU A 862 7.95 2.58 24.86
N GLY A 863 9.14 2.84 24.30
CA GLY A 863 10.05 1.82 23.76
C GLY A 863 9.69 1.27 22.38
N ASP A 864 8.61 1.75 21.75
CA ASP A 864 8.19 1.26 20.44
C ASP A 864 7.58 2.38 19.58
N SER A 865 8.11 2.53 18.36
CA SER A 865 7.58 3.41 17.31
C SER A 865 6.13 3.10 16.89
N ILE A 866 5.60 1.90 17.17
CA ILE A 866 4.20 1.54 16.87
C ILE A 866 3.21 2.43 17.66
N ALA A 867 3.61 2.95 18.82
CA ALA A 867 2.79 3.82 19.64
C ALA A 867 2.61 5.24 19.06
N THR A 868 3.36 5.60 18.01
CA THR A 868 3.39 6.96 17.40
C THR A 868 2.01 7.47 17.02
N ASN A 869 1.21 6.67 16.32
CA ASN A 869 -0.07 7.13 15.80
C ASN A 869 -1.09 7.36 16.92
N LEU A 870 -1.11 6.51 17.96
CA LEU A 870 -1.98 6.70 19.14
C LEU A 870 -1.53 7.91 19.97
N PHE A 871 -0.22 8.16 20.06
CA PHE A 871 0.31 9.39 20.68
C PHE A 871 -0.17 10.63 19.92
N LEU A 872 -0.08 10.62 18.59
CA LEU A 872 -0.56 11.73 17.76
C LEU A 872 -2.08 11.94 17.92
N LEU A 873 -2.86 10.85 18.01
CA LEU A 873 -4.29 10.91 18.29
C LEU A 873 -4.59 11.56 19.65
N GLY A 874 -3.84 11.19 20.70
CA GLY A 874 -3.96 11.81 22.02
C GLY A 874 -3.63 13.30 22.01
N PHE A 875 -2.63 13.70 21.23
CA PHE A 875 -2.29 15.11 21.04
C PHE A 875 -3.44 15.87 20.37
N ALA A 876 -3.98 15.35 19.26
CA ALA A 876 -5.11 15.96 18.56
C ALA A 876 -6.37 16.03 19.45
N TYR A 877 -6.62 14.99 20.26
CA TYR A 877 -7.71 14.98 21.23
C TYR A 877 -7.59 16.16 22.21
N GLN A 878 -6.44 16.32 22.87
CA GLN A 878 -6.26 17.34 23.90
C GLN A 878 -6.28 18.77 23.36
N GLN A 879 -6.03 18.97 22.07
CA GLN A 879 -6.23 20.24 21.36
C GLN A 879 -7.71 20.57 21.09
N GLY A 880 -8.66 19.68 21.44
CA GLY A 880 -10.08 19.88 21.17
C GLY A 880 -10.47 19.65 19.71
N LEU A 881 -9.71 18.86 18.95
CA LEU A 881 -9.91 18.67 17.50
C LEU A 881 -10.72 17.40 17.15
N LEU A 882 -11.31 16.74 18.15
CA LEU A 882 -12.08 15.50 17.97
C LEU A 882 -13.46 15.59 18.66
N PRO A 883 -14.56 15.27 17.95
CA PRO A 883 -15.92 15.33 18.47
C PRO A 883 -16.34 14.03 19.14
N ILE A 884 -15.46 13.38 19.89
CA ILE A 884 -15.73 12.14 20.64
C ILE A 884 -15.02 12.23 21.98
N SER A 885 -15.52 11.55 23.02
CA SER A 885 -14.92 11.58 24.35
C SER A 885 -13.69 10.67 24.47
N ALA A 886 -12.79 10.99 25.41
CA ALA A 886 -11.67 10.13 25.77
C ALA A 886 -12.14 8.76 26.28
N GLU A 887 -13.25 8.72 27.03
CA GLU A 887 -13.82 7.47 27.54
C GLU A 887 -14.18 6.51 26.40
N ALA A 888 -14.83 7.01 25.34
CA ALA A 888 -15.16 6.22 24.17
C ALA A 888 -13.91 5.73 23.40
N ILE A 889 -12.89 6.58 23.25
CA ILE A 889 -11.62 6.19 22.60
C ILE A 889 -10.90 5.11 23.42
N GLU A 890 -10.77 5.31 24.73
CA GLU A 890 -10.14 4.33 25.62
C GLU A 890 -10.90 3.00 25.59
N LYS A 891 -12.24 3.04 25.58
CA LYS A 891 -13.05 1.83 25.47
C LYS A 891 -12.89 1.12 24.14
N ALA A 892 -12.80 1.85 23.03
CA ALA A 892 -12.51 1.28 21.72
C ALA A 892 -11.13 0.60 21.67
N ILE A 893 -10.12 1.18 22.34
CA ILE A 893 -8.77 0.59 22.48
C ILE A 893 -8.83 -0.72 23.26
N GLU A 894 -9.59 -0.79 24.35
CA GLU A 894 -9.81 -2.01 25.12
C GLU A 894 -10.48 -3.09 24.28
N LEU A 895 -11.57 -2.75 23.58
CA LEU A 895 -12.33 -3.67 22.72
C LEU A 895 -11.46 -4.25 21.61
N ASN A 896 -10.58 -3.46 21.00
CA ASN A 896 -9.66 -3.95 19.97
C ASN A 896 -8.68 -5.02 20.48
N GLY A 897 -8.35 -5.03 21.78
CA GLY A 897 -7.60 -6.09 22.45
C GLY A 897 -6.13 -6.25 22.06
N VAL A 898 -5.64 -5.57 21.02
CA VAL A 898 -4.24 -5.65 20.56
C VAL A 898 -3.39 -4.63 21.30
N ALA A 899 -2.46 -5.11 22.15
CA ALA A 899 -1.52 -4.28 22.92
C ALA A 899 -2.20 -3.12 23.69
N ALA A 900 -3.40 -3.36 24.23
CA ALA A 900 -4.28 -2.34 24.80
C ALA A 900 -3.57 -1.44 25.83
N LYS A 901 -2.79 -2.02 26.76
CA LYS A 901 -2.04 -1.26 27.78
C LYS A 901 -1.07 -0.23 27.17
N LEU A 902 -0.33 -0.63 26.13
CA LEU A 902 0.62 0.24 25.43
C LEU A 902 -0.12 1.36 24.69
N ASN A 903 -1.21 1.03 24.00
CA ASN A 903 -2.00 1.99 23.23
C ASN A 903 -2.72 3.02 24.12
N LEU A 904 -3.24 2.60 25.27
CA LEU A 904 -3.81 3.49 26.28
C LEU A 904 -2.75 4.46 26.82
N GLN A 905 -1.56 3.96 27.15
CA GLN A 905 -0.45 4.81 27.58
C GLN A 905 -0.02 5.79 26.49
N ALA A 906 0.05 5.36 25.23
CA ALA A 906 0.38 6.22 24.10
C ALA A 906 -0.62 7.38 23.94
N PHE A 907 -1.91 7.07 23.97
CA PHE A 907 -2.97 8.08 23.92
C PHE A 907 -2.85 9.10 25.06
N ARG A 908 -2.68 8.63 26.30
CA ARG A 908 -2.55 9.50 27.48
C ARG A 908 -1.29 10.36 27.45
N TRP A 909 -0.15 9.83 26.99
CA TRP A 909 1.08 10.60 26.79
C TRP A 909 0.92 11.67 25.70
N GLY A 910 0.22 11.34 24.62
CA GLY A 910 -0.15 12.30 23.58
C GLY A 910 -0.94 13.48 24.13
N ARG A 911 -1.96 13.20 24.95
CA ARG A 911 -2.74 14.23 25.64
C ARG A 911 -1.85 15.12 26.51
N ARG A 912 -1.02 14.51 27.36
CA ARG A 912 -0.12 15.25 28.25
C ARG A 912 0.88 16.13 27.51
N ALA A 913 1.34 15.72 26.34
CA ALA A 913 2.29 16.49 25.53
C ALA A 913 1.75 17.85 25.06
N VAL A 914 0.43 18.05 25.06
CA VAL A 914 -0.19 19.36 24.81
C VAL A 914 -0.09 20.27 26.04
N LEU A 915 -0.33 19.71 27.23
CA LEU A 915 -0.39 20.46 28.49
C LEU A 915 1.00 20.76 29.08
N GLU A 916 1.93 19.81 28.94
CA GLU A 916 3.23 19.82 29.59
C GLU A 916 4.36 19.58 28.58
N ARG A 917 4.31 20.28 27.44
CA ARG A 917 5.20 20.02 26.30
C ARG A 917 6.68 19.97 26.67
N GLU A 918 7.18 20.98 27.38
CA GLU A 918 8.60 21.05 27.76
C GLU A 918 9.01 19.90 28.70
N ALA A 919 8.13 19.47 29.60
CA ALA A 919 8.40 18.36 30.50
C ALA A 919 8.43 17.03 29.74
N VAL A 920 7.46 16.78 28.85
CA VAL A 920 7.42 15.57 28.02
C VAL A 920 8.61 15.51 27.07
N GLU A 921 8.94 16.62 26.41
CA GLU A 921 10.13 16.72 25.57
C GLU A 921 11.42 16.55 26.40
N GLY A 922 11.46 17.11 27.61
CA GLY A 922 12.53 16.97 28.59
C GLY A 922 12.79 15.52 29.00
N LEU A 923 11.74 14.75 29.30
CA LEU A 923 11.85 13.31 29.60
C LEU A 923 12.30 12.49 28.38
N ALA A 924 12.00 12.96 27.18
CA ALA A 924 12.46 12.35 25.94
C ALA A 924 13.83 12.87 25.45
N ARG A 925 14.46 13.83 26.18
CA ARG A 925 15.82 14.30 25.85
C ARG A 925 16.80 13.14 26.06
N PRO A 926 17.77 12.97 25.16
CA PRO A 926 18.73 11.88 25.27
C PRO A 926 19.57 12.01 26.54
N VAL A 927 19.69 10.92 27.30
CA VAL A 927 20.68 10.74 28.36
C VAL A 927 22.03 10.41 27.69
N GLU A 928 22.64 11.40 26.99
CA GLU A 928 23.96 11.38 26.29
C GLU A 928 24.16 10.27 25.21
N VAL A 929 24.94 10.35 24.13
CA VAL A 929 25.89 11.31 23.53
C VAL A 929 25.39 11.55 22.10
N ALA A 930 24.75 12.69 21.81
CA ALA A 930 24.64 13.09 20.41
C ALA A 930 26.03 13.58 19.99
N GLU A 931 26.64 12.98 18.96
CA GLU A 931 27.83 13.59 18.36
C GLU A 931 27.45 15.03 17.96
N PRO A 932 28.15 16.06 18.46
CA PRO A 932 27.88 17.42 18.05
C PRO A 932 28.15 17.52 16.55
N LEU A 933 27.13 17.83 15.76
CA LEU A 933 27.31 18.23 14.36
C LEU A 933 28.02 19.58 14.38
N CYS A 934 29.27 19.61 13.94
CA CYS A 934 30.07 20.83 13.91
C CYS A 934 29.41 21.83 12.95
N LYS A 935 29.05 23.02 13.45
CA LYS A 935 28.33 24.07 12.70
C LYS A 935 29.28 25.08 12.10
N THR A 936 30.33 25.44 12.84
CA THR A 936 31.32 26.44 12.41
C THR A 936 32.54 25.77 11.76
N LEU A 937 33.27 26.51 10.92
CA LEU A 937 34.51 25.99 10.32
C LEU A 937 35.55 25.65 11.40
N GLU A 938 35.63 26.45 12.46
CA GLU A 938 36.59 26.21 13.55
C GLU A 938 36.25 24.91 14.30
N GLU A 939 34.98 24.69 14.66
CA GLU A 939 34.52 23.43 15.24
C GLU A 939 34.83 22.23 14.33
N ILE A 940 34.59 22.37 13.02
CA ILE A 940 34.89 21.33 12.01
C ILE A 940 36.38 21.00 12.03
N VAL A 941 37.26 22.01 12.09
CA VAL A 941 38.73 21.86 12.08
C VAL A 941 39.23 21.27 13.39
N GLU A 942 38.81 21.79 14.54
CA GLU A 942 39.24 21.32 15.86
C GLU A 942 38.87 19.86 16.09
N TRP A 943 37.63 19.48 15.79
CA TRP A 943 37.18 18.10 15.92
C TRP A 943 38.01 17.15 15.05
N ARG A 944 38.33 17.55 13.81
CA ARG A 944 39.14 16.75 12.87
C ARG A 944 40.61 16.70 13.25
N VAL A 945 41.15 17.76 13.85
CA VAL A 945 42.52 17.78 14.40
C VAL A 945 42.65 16.81 15.57
N ASP A 946 41.69 16.80 16.50
CA ASP A 946 41.64 15.81 17.58
C ASP A 946 41.54 14.39 17.02
N PHE A 947 40.59 14.17 16.10
CA PHE A 947 40.40 12.87 15.48
C PHE A 947 41.67 12.38 14.76
N LEU A 948 42.32 13.21 13.94
CA LEU A 948 43.54 12.83 13.21
C LEU A 948 44.73 12.57 14.14
N THR A 949 44.78 13.28 15.27
CA THR A 949 45.79 13.06 16.32
C THR A 949 45.60 11.68 16.96
N ARG A 950 44.34 11.31 17.28
CA ARG A 950 44.00 9.98 17.78
C ARG A 950 44.12 8.89 16.71
N TYR A 951 43.86 9.20 15.45
CA TYR A 951 43.94 8.28 14.31
C TYR A 951 45.38 7.86 14.01
N GLN A 952 46.32 8.83 13.98
CA GLN A 952 47.74 8.57 13.69
C GLN A 952 48.66 9.30 14.68
N ASN A 953 48.78 10.62 14.56
CA ASN A 953 49.65 11.48 15.39
C ASN A 953 49.40 12.98 15.11
N ALA A 954 50.01 13.85 15.93
CA ALA A 954 49.93 15.31 15.77
C ALA A 954 50.55 15.84 14.46
N GLY A 955 51.46 15.10 13.82
CA GLY A 955 52.04 15.48 12.53
C GLY A 955 51.02 15.46 11.40
N LEU A 956 50.20 14.41 11.35
CA LEU A 956 49.10 14.30 10.38
C LEU A 956 48.05 15.39 10.59
N ALA A 957 47.70 15.68 11.85
CA ALA A 957 46.75 16.73 12.19
C ALA A 957 47.27 18.13 11.79
N ARG A 958 48.58 18.39 11.94
CA ARG A 958 49.21 19.63 11.44
C ARG A 958 49.15 19.75 9.91
N ARG A 959 49.44 18.67 9.19
CA ARG A 959 49.33 18.63 7.71
C ARG A 959 47.91 18.98 7.26
N TYR A 960 46.90 18.40 7.91
CA TYR A 960 45.49 18.73 7.68
C TYR A 960 45.20 20.22 7.90
N ARG A 961 45.53 20.74 9.08
CA ARG A 961 45.27 22.13 9.47
C ARG A 961 45.91 23.12 8.51
N GLN A 962 47.16 22.89 8.11
CA GLN A 962 47.88 23.76 7.17
C GLN A 962 47.18 23.90 5.82
N LEU A 963 46.65 22.82 5.25
CA LEU A 963 45.95 22.92 3.96
C LEU A 963 44.61 23.66 4.11
N VAL A 964 43.87 23.40 5.19
CA VAL A 964 42.57 24.07 5.43
C VAL A 964 42.76 25.56 5.69
N GLU A 965 43.76 25.96 6.47
CA GLU A 965 44.08 27.37 6.73
C GLU A 965 44.49 28.08 5.44
N ARG A 966 45.31 27.45 4.58
CA ARG A 966 45.66 27.99 3.26
C ARG A 966 44.44 28.23 2.37
N VAL A 967 43.46 27.32 2.39
CA VAL A 967 42.22 27.50 1.62
C VAL A 967 41.34 28.58 2.23
N ARG A 968 41.23 28.64 3.56
CA ARG A 968 40.49 29.67 4.29
C ARG A 968 40.99 31.07 3.95
N ASP A 969 42.30 31.26 3.84
CA ASP A 969 42.90 32.55 3.51
C ASP A 969 42.59 33.02 2.07
N ALA A 970 42.23 32.09 1.17
CA ALA A 970 41.88 32.37 -0.23
C ALA A 970 40.36 32.33 -0.51
N ASP A 971 39.55 31.80 0.42
CA ASP A 971 38.10 31.65 0.31
C ASP A 971 37.40 32.93 0.76
N THR A 972 37.12 33.84 -0.17
CA THR A 972 36.54 35.16 0.12
C THR A 972 35.01 35.17 0.22
N ALA A 973 34.35 34.00 0.20
CA ALA A 973 32.90 33.91 0.29
C ALA A 973 32.41 33.93 1.75
N ASP A 974 31.31 34.61 2.03
CA ASP A 974 30.77 34.78 3.39
C ASP A 974 30.43 33.45 4.08
N ASP A 975 30.05 32.42 3.31
CA ASP A 975 29.68 31.10 3.83
C ASP A 975 30.85 30.13 3.99
N LEU A 976 32.04 30.49 3.50
CA LEU A 976 33.26 29.67 3.49
C LEU A 976 33.02 28.25 2.96
N ALA A 977 32.17 28.10 1.95
CA ALA A 977 31.75 26.79 1.45
C ALA A 977 32.91 25.95 0.93
N LEU A 978 33.90 26.57 0.26
CA LEU A 978 35.10 25.89 -0.23
C LEU A 978 35.97 25.40 0.93
N SER A 979 36.20 26.24 1.94
CA SER A 979 36.96 25.88 3.14
C SER A 979 36.29 24.75 3.92
N LYS A 980 34.96 24.80 4.07
CA LYS A 980 34.16 23.73 4.70
C LYS A 980 34.24 22.44 3.90
N ALA A 981 34.18 22.50 2.57
CA ALA A 981 34.33 21.33 1.71
C ALA A 981 35.73 20.70 1.88
N VAL A 982 36.81 21.49 1.76
CA VAL A 982 38.17 20.99 1.94
C VAL A 982 38.38 20.42 3.35
N ALA A 983 37.91 21.11 4.39
CA ALA A 983 37.99 20.62 5.76
C ALA A 983 37.32 19.24 5.94
N ARG A 984 36.13 19.03 5.37
CA ARG A 984 35.41 17.75 5.47
C ARG A 984 36.07 16.65 4.64
N TYR A 985 36.43 16.94 3.39
CA TYR A 985 36.80 15.91 2.42
C TYR A 985 38.30 15.61 2.37
N TYR A 986 39.16 16.57 2.70
CA TYR A 986 40.56 16.28 2.94
C TYR A 986 40.74 15.38 4.15
N PHE A 987 40.00 15.66 5.24
CA PHE A 987 39.94 14.78 6.40
C PHE A 987 39.50 13.36 6.03
N LYS A 988 38.44 13.20 5.23
CA LYS A 988 37.95 11.90 4.78
C LYS A 988 39.03 11.09 4.04
N LEU A 989 39.84 11.75 3.20
CA LEU A 989 40.95 11.12 2.48
C LEU A 989 42.13 10.79 3.40
N LEU A 990 42.43 11.62 4.39
CA LEU A 990 43.50 11.37 5.37
C LEU A 990 43.14 10.26 6.38
N ALA A 991 41.87 10.22 6.81
CA ALA A 991 41.34 9.28 7.79
C ALA A 991 40.68 8.06 7.12
N TYR A 992 41.35 7.47 6.12
CA TYR A 992 40.84 6.27 5.48
C TYR A 992 40.79 5.08 6.46
N LYS A 993 39.75 4.27 6.34
CA LYS A 993 39.49 3.14 7.25
C LYS A 993 40.24 1.90 6.83
N ASP A 994 41.49 1.84 7.25
CA ASP A 994 42.34 0.66 7.10
C ASP A 994 42.17 -0.36 8.23
N GLU A 995 42.94 -1.44 8.15
CA GLU A 995 42.91 -2.54 9.11
C GLU A 995 43.17 -2.05 10.54
N TYR A 996 44.07 -1.09 10.72
CA TYR A 996 44.39 -0.48 12.01
C TYR A 996 43.24 0.39 12.54
N GLU A 997 42.60 1.18 11.67
CA GLU A 997 41.51 2.06 12.05
C GLU A 997 40.24 1.29 12.36
N VAL A 998 39.86 0.32 11.52
CA VAL A 998 38.73 -0.57 11.79
C VAL A 998 38.93 -1.29 13.12
N ALA A 999 40.15 -1.75 13.40
CA ALA A 999 40.49 -2.35 14.69
C ALA A 999 40.34 -1.37 15.86
N ARG A 1000 40.79 -0.12 15.73
CA ARG A 1000 40.62 0.93 16.74
C ARG A 1000 39.14 1.17 17.03
N LEU A 1001 38.33 1.40 15.98
CA LEU A 1001 36.90 1.71 16.10
C LEU A 1001 36.06 0.57 16.70
N TYR A 1002 36.53 -0.69 16.63
CA TYR A 1002 35.90 -1.82 17.33
C TYR A 1002 36.43 -2.06 18.73
N SER A 1003 37.61 -1.53 19.07
CA SER A 1003 38.23 -1.66 20.39
C SER A 1003 37.89 -0.50 21.33
N GLU A 1004 37.28 0.55 20.78
CA GLU A 1004 36.91 1.76 21.50
C GLU A 1004 35.72 1.54 22.46
N PRO A 1005 35.74 2.16 23.67
CA PRO A 1005 34.63 2.08 24.61
C PRO A 1005 33.28 2.47 24.00
N GLU A 1006 33.28 3.43 23.07
CA GLU A 1006 32.10 3.96 22.38
C GLU A 1006 31.32 2.86 21.64
N PHE A 1007 32.01 1.90 21.00
CA PHE A 1007 31.35 0.79 20.32
C PHE A 1007 30.61 -0.11 21.32
N ARG A 1008 31.23 -0.38 22.47
CA ARG A 1008 30.63 -1.19 23.54
C ARG A 1008 29.44 -0.47 24.17
N GLN A 1009 29.55 0.82 24.43
CA GLN A 1009 28.46 1.66 24.93
C GLN A 1009 27.26 1.65 23.97
N GLN A 1010 27.50 1.75 22.65
CA GLN A 1010 26.42 1.68 21.66
C GLN A 1010 25.70 0.33 21.67
N LEU A 1011 26.44 -0.78 21.82
CA LEU A 1011 25.86 -2.11 21.95
C LEU A 1011 25.05 -2.27 23.25
N GLU A 1012 25.61 -1.84 24.39
CA GLU A 1012 24.95 -1.91 25.70
C GLU A 1012 23.74 -0.96 25.79
N ALA A 1013 23.70 0.11 25.01
CA ALA A 1013 22.54 0.98 24.89
C ALA A 1013 21.37 0.33 24.11
N GLN A 1014 21.67 -0.56 23.16
CA GLN A 1014 20.65 -1.17 22.29
C GLN A 1014 20.27 -2.60 22.68
N PHE A 1015 21.18 -3.34 23.30
CA PHE A 1015 21.01 -4.75 23.65
C PHE A 1015 21.23 -4.98 25.15
N GLU A 1016 20.46 -5.91 25.72
CA GLU A 1016 20.54 -6.34 27.12
C GLU A 1016 20.68 -7.86 27.25
N GLY A 1017 21.11 -8.32 28.42
CA GLY A 1017 21.34 -9.74 28.69
C GLY A 1017 22.59 -10.31 28.01
N ASP A 1018 22.73 -11.64 28.05
CA ASP A 1018 23.92 -12.32 27.54
C ASP A 1018 23.89 -12.47 26.01
N TYR A 1019 24.86 -11.85 25.34
CA TYR A 1019 25.02 -11.96 23.89
C TYR A 1019 26.47 -12.23 23.46
N ARG A 1020 26.63 -12.80 22.26
CA ARG A 1020 27.92 -13.07 21.60
C ARG A 1020 27.98 -12.35 20.27
N LEU A 1021 29.13 -11.75 19.97
CA LEU A 1021 29.35 -11.00 18.73
C LEU A 1021 30.03 -11.85 17.65
N GLN A 1022 29.61 -11.68 16.41
CA GLN A 1022 30.30 -12.16 15.22
C GLN A 1022 30.57 -11.02 14.26
N PHE A 1023 31.77 -11.01 13.68
CA PHE A 1023 32.23 -9.98 12.75
C PHE A 1023 32.27 -10.53 11.32
N HIS A 1024 31.95 -9.69 10.34
CA HIS A 1024 31.89 -10.07 8.92
C HIS A 1024 33.01 -9.39 8.15
N LEU A 1025 34.15 -10.08 7.98
CA LEU A 1025 35.37 -9.52 7.39
C LEU A 1025 35.86 -10.35 6.19
N ALA A 1026 36.64 -9.74 5.30
CA ALA A 1026 37.30 -10.40 4.17
C ALA A 1026 38.83 -10.18 4.22
N PRO A 1027 39.57 -10.89 5.09
CA PRO A 1027 41.03 -10.73 5.16
C PRO A 1027 41.70 -11.18 3.86
N ALA A 1028 42.53 -10.33 3.26
CA ALA A 1028 43.09 -10.55 1.91
C ALA A 1028 43.80 -11.90 1.71
N TRP A 1029 44.46 -12.42 2.75
CA TRP A 1029 45.23 -13.67 2.74
C TRP A 1029 44.39 -14.94 2.98
N LEU A 1030 43.11 -14.80 3.35
CA LEU A 1030 42.20 -15.91 3.71
C LEU A 1030 40.93 -15.96 2.85
N THR A 1031 40.75 -14.99 1.95
CA THR A 1031 39.49 -14.77 1.23
C THR A 1031 39.47 -15.51 -0.10
N LYS A 1032 38.53 -16.44 -0.25
CA LYS A 1032 38.19 -17.04 -1.55
C LYS A 1032 37.34 -16.06 -2.34
N ARG A 1033 37.64 -15.89 -3.63
CA ARG A 1033 36.80 -15.13 -4.56
C ARG A 1033 35.58 -15.95 -4.94
N ASP A 1034 34.47 -15.26 -5.15
CA ASP A 1034 33.29 -15.83 -5.74
C ASP A 1034 33.60 -16.33 -7.16
N PRO A 1035 33.31 -17.59 -7.51
CA PRO A 1035 33.62 -18.12 -8.83
C PRO A 1035 32.78 -17.51 -9.96
N VAL A 1036 31.64 -16.89 -9.64
CA VAL A 1036 30.72 -16.27 -10.61
C VAL A 1036 30.96 -14.77 -10.71
N THR A 1037 31.04 -14.06 -9.58
CA THR A 1037 31.19 -12.59 -9.59
C THR A 1037 32.65 -12.13 -9.56
N GLY A 1038 33.58 -13.00 -9.20
CA GLY A 1038 34.99 -12.65 -8.99
C GLY A 1038 35.26 -11.81 -7.73
N GLU A 1039 34.21 -11.42 -6.98
CA GLU A 1039 34.32 -10.56 -5.80
C GLU A 1039 34.81 -11.37 -4.57
N PRO A 1040 35.63 -10.78 -3.67
CA PRO A 1040 36.03 -11.40 -2.41
C PRO A 1040 34.82 -11.66 -1.48
N ARG A 1041 34.72 -12.87 -0.90
CA ARG A 1041 33.65 -13.23 0.03
C ARG A 1041 34.01 -12.95 1.49
N LYS A 1042 33.11 -12.30 2.23
CA LYS A 1042 33.23 -12.12 3.68
C LYS A 1042 33.05 -13.45 4.43
N ARG A 1043 33.74 -13.57 5.57
CA ARG A 1043 33.67 -14.72 6.48
C ARG A 1043 33.18 -14.25 7.85
N GLU A 1044 32.42 -15.11 8.52
CA GLU A 1044 32.01 -14.91 9.92
C GLU A 1044 33.19 -15.26 10.84
N LEU A 1045 33.58 -14.32 11.69
CA LEU A 1045 34.64 -14.49 12.69
C LEU A 1045 34.06 -14.27 14.09
N GLY A 1046 34.47 -15.09 15.05
CA GLY A 1046 33.91 -15.11 16.41
C GLY A 1046 34.36 -13.95 17.31
N PRO A 1047 33.91 -13.94 18.58
CA PRO A 1047 34.18 -12.87 19.54
C PRO A 1047 35.68 -12.61 19.81
N TRP A 1048 36.55 -13.61 19.61
CA TRP A 1048 38.00 -13.51 19.77
C TRP A 1048 38.63 -12.38 18.94
N MET A 1049 37.97 -11.94 17.87
CA MET A 1049 38.40 -10.82 17.04
C MET A 1049 38.50 -9.51 17.81
N LEU A 1050 37.74 -9.30 18.89
CA LEU A 1050 37.87 -8.09 19.74
C LEU A 1050 39.28 -7.99 20.35
N ASN A 1051 39.86 -9.10 20.79
CA ASN A 1051 41.22 -9.11 21.33
C ASN A 1051 42.24 -8.81 20.23
N VAL A 1052 42.03 -9.35 19.03
CA VAL A 1052 42.88 -9.07 17.86
C VAL A 1052 42.80 -7.61 17.46
N PHE A 1053 41.60 -7.03 17.43
CA PHE A 1053 41.42 -5.61 17.18
C PHE A 1053 42.15 -4.75 18.23
N GLY A 1054 42.04 -5.11 19.51
CA GLY A 1054 42.72 -4.37 20.59
C GLY A 1054 44.24 -4.40 20.49
N VAL A 1055 44.82 -5.50 19.99
CA VAL A 1055 46.26 -5.60 19.71
C VAL A 1055 46.62 -4.83 18.44
N LEU A 1056 45.90 -5.06 17.35
CA LEU A 1056 46.16 -4.46 16.05
C LEU A 1056 46.08 -2.93 16.09
N ALA A 1057 45.13 -2.37 16.83
CA ALA A 1057 44.97 -0.93 17.02
C ALA A 1057 46.23 -0.25 17.60
N LYS A 1058 47.01 -0.96 18.44
CA LYS A 1058 48.25 -0.43 19.03
C LYS A 1058 49.40 -0.34 18.03
N PHE A 1059 49.34 -1.11 16.94
CA PHE A 1059 50.35 -1.11 15.88
C PHE A 1059 50.10 -0.07 14.78
N ARG A 1060 49.17 0.88 14.98
CA ARG A 1060 48.92 1.99 14.03
C ARG A 1060 50.16 2.82 13.67
N PHE A 1061 51.19 2.82 14.52
CA PHE A 1061 52.46 3.51 14.22
C PHE A 1061 53.22 2.90 13.03
N LEU A 1062 52.91 1.65 12.65
CA LEU A 1062 53.45 1.01 11.46
C LEU A 1062 52.82 1.54 10.17
N ARG A 1063 51.62 2.13 10.23
CA ARG A 1063 50.87 2.63 9.06
C ARG A 1063 51.74 3.52 8.18
N GLY A 1064 51.86 3.16 6.90
CA GLY A 1064 52.62 3.93 5.91
C GLY A 1064 54.15 3.83 6.04
N THR A 1065 54.67 3.03 6.97
CA THR A 1065 56.10 2.70 7.06
C THR A 1065 56.44 1.49 6.16
N PRO A 1066 57.72 1.24 5.82
CA PRO A 1066 58.11 0.02 5.10
C PRO A 1066 57.77 -1.28 5.83
N LEU A 1067 57.55 -1.21 7.16
CA LEU A 1067 57.18 -2.33 8.03
C LEU A 1067 55.66 -2.55 8.10
N ASP A 1068 54.86 -1.81 7.33
CA ASP A 1068 53.41 -2.00 7.22
C ASP A 1068 53.07 -3.22 6.36
N PRO A 1069 52.62 -4.35 6.93
CA PRO A 1069 52.26 -5.53 6.14
C PRO A 1069 51.03 -5.30 5.25
N PHE A 1070 50.15 -4.37 5.59
CA PHE A 1070 48.93 -4.06 4.81
C PHE A 1070 49.17 -2.98 3.76
N GLY A 1071 50.14 -2.10 4.00
CA GLY A 1071 50.46 -0.94 3.16
C GLY A 1071 50.81 -1.26 1.70
N TYR A 1072 51.25 -2.50 1.41
CA TYR A 1072 51.59 -2.93 0.05
C TYR A 1072 50.39 -3.29 -0.83
N GLY A 1073 49.19 -3.46 -0.24
CA GLY A 1073 47.96 -3.80 -0.95
C GLY A 1073 47.47 -2.71 -1.92
N HIS A 1074 46.65 -3.11 -2.90
CA HIS A 1074 46.12 -2.19 -3.93
C HIS A 1074 45.37 -1.01 -3.31
N ASP A 1075 44.40 -1.27 -2.44
CA ASP A 1075 43.58 -0.25 -1.77
C ASP A 1075 44.43 0.82 -1.06
N ARG A 1076 45.49 0.41 -0.34
CA ARG A 1076 46.36 1.32 0.42
C ARG A 1076 47.27 2.15 -0.48
N ARG A 1077 47.62 1.66 -1.68
CA ARG A 1077 48.34 2.47 -2.68
C ARG A 1077 47.42 3.52 -3.28
N VAL A 1078 46.20 3.14 -3.63
CA VAL A 1078 45.20 4.04 -4.21
C VAL A 1078 44.80 5.13 -3.21
N GLU A 1079 44.61 4.83 -1.93
CA GLU A 1079 44.29 5.85 -0.91
C GLU A 1079 45.40 6.89 -0.74
N ARG A 1080 46.67 6.44 -0.72
CA ARG A 1080 47.82 7.36 -0.66
C ARG A 1080 47.93 8.23 -1.91
N GLN A 1081 47.62 7.65 -3.07
CA GLN A 1081 47.55 8.38 -4.33
C GLN A 1081 46.44 9.44 -4.29
N LEU A 1082 45.23 9.09 -3.83
CA LEU A 1082 44.09 10.02 -3.74
C LEU A 1082 44.40 11.24 -2.85
N ILE A 1083 45.15 11.06 -1.74
CA ILE A 1083 45.59 12.17 -0.89
C ILE A 1083 46.45 13.15 -1.69
N SER A 1084 47.45 12.64 -2.42
CA SER A 1084 48.36 13.47 -3.23
C SER A 1084 47.64 14.12 -4.41
N GLU A 1085 46.72 13.40 -5.06
CA GLU A 1085 45.88 13.92 -6.15
C GLU A 1085 44.98 15.05 -5.65
N TYR A 1086 44.41 14.91 -4.45
CA TYR A 1086 43.54 15.93 -3.86
C TYR A 1086 44.31 17.18 -3.46
N GLU A 1087 45.48 17.06 -2.83
CA GLU A 1087 46.33 18.22 -2.51
C GLU A 1087 46.69 19.02 -3.76
N LYS A 1088 47.11 18.34 -4.83
CA LYS A 1088 47.38 18.98 -6.12
C LYS A 1088 46.14 19.65 -6.72
N THR A 1089 44.98 19.00 -6.60
CA THR A 1089 43.71 19.55 -7.08
C THR A 1089 43.34 20.82 -6.32
N VAL A 1090 43.50 20.84 -4.99
CA VAL A 1090 43.26 22.05 -4.18
C VAL A 1090 44.23 23.16 -4.59
N ASP A 1091 45.52 22.86 -4.78
CA ASP A 1091 46.49 23.87 -5.25
C ASP A 1091 46.10 24.46 -6.62
N GLU A 1092 45.65 23.62 -7.56
CA GLU A 1092 45.15 24.07 -8.86
C GLU A 1092 43.87 24.93 -8.76
N LEU A 1093 42.93 24.53 -7.89
CA LEU A 1093 41.70 25.29 -7.64
C LEU A 1093 41.99 26.66 -7.07
N LEU A 1094 42.93 26.77 -6.12
CA LEU A 1094 43.32 28.05 -5.50
C LEU A 1094 43.93 29.02 -6.53
N VAL A 1095 44.68 28.51 -7.52
CA VAL A 1095 45.25 29.35 -8.60
C VAL A 1095 44.17 29.85 -9.57
N GLN A 1096 43.11 29.07 -9.78
CA GLN A 1096 42.07 29.35 -10.78
C GLN A 1096 40.79 29.95 -10.19
N LEU A 1097 40.73 30.16 -8.87
CA LEU A 1097 39.52 30.59 -8.17
C LEU A 1097 39.08 31.99 -8.60
N LYS A 1098 37.85 32.10 -9.08
CA LYS A 1098 37.18 33.33 -9.47
C LYS A 1098 35.74 33.32 -8.94
N PRO A 1099 35.09 34.48 -8.73
CA PRO A 1099 33.69 34.52 -8.33
C PRO A 1099 32.76 33.72 -9.28
N THR A 1100 33.05 33.73 -10.58
CA THR A 1100 32.24 33.05 -11.62
C THR A 1100 32.44 31.53 -11.70
N ASN A 1101 33.37 30.95 -10.95
CA ASN A 1101 33.61 29.50 -10.95
C ASN A 1101 33.66 28.90 -9.54
N TYR A 1102 33.32 29.69 -8.53
CA TYR A 1102 33.40 29.32 -7.11
C TYR A 1102 32.60 28.05 -6.81
N ARG A 1103 31.35 27.97 -7.26
CA ARG A 1103 30.48 26.80 -7.06
C ARG A 1103 31.04 25.53 -7.71
N THR A 1104 31.66 25.67 -8.87
CA THR A 1104 32.32 24.56 -9.57
C THR A 1104 33.58 24.10 -8.82
N ALA A 1105 34.36 25.03 -8.26
CA ALA A 1105 35.48 24.70 -7.38
C ALA A 1105 35.05 23.98 -6.09
N VAL A 1106 33.96 24.42 -5.45
CA VAL A 1106 33.35 23.73 -4.29
C VAL A 1106 32.91 22.32 -4.69
N ALA A 1107 32.28 22.16 -5.86
CA ALA A 1107 31.85 20.85 -6.36
C ALA A 1107 33.03 19.89 -6.54
N ILE A 1108 34.14 20.36 -7.11
CA ILE A 1108 35.36 19.56 -7.30
C ILE A 1108 35.98 19.20 -5.94
N ALA A 1109 36.09 20.17 -5.03
CA ALA A 1109 36.59 19.93 -3.67
C ALA A 1109 35.71 18.92 -2.90
N ALA A 1110 34.42 18.81 -3.25
CA ALA A 1110 33.46 17.89 -2.66
C ALA A 1110 33.42 16.47 -3.24
N LEU A 1111 34.09 16.22 -4.36
CA LEU A 1111 34.09 14.89 -5.02
C LEU A 1111 34.49 13.70 -4.13
N PRO A 1112 35.44 13.83 -3.16
CA PRO A 1112 35.77 12.71 -2.29
C PRO A 1112 34.58 12.19 -1.48
N GLU A 1113 33.52 12.98 -1.31
CA GLU A 1113 32.28 12.54 -0.66
C GLU A 1113 31.66 11.30 -1.32
N GLN A 1114 31.81 11.18 -2.64
CA GLN A 1114 31.32 10.05 -3.43
C GLN A 1114 32.19 8.81 -3.31
N ILE A 1115 33.44 8.94 -2.86
CA ILE A 1115 34.37 7.83 -2.66
C ILE A 1115 34.02 7.14 -1.33
N ARG A 1116 33.03 6.24 -1.40
CA ARG A 1116 32.52 5.46 -0.26
C ARG A 1116 32.66 3.96 -0.53
N GLY A 1117 32.79 3.19 0.55
CA GLY A 1117 32.78 1.73 0.53
C GLY A 1117 34.16 1.12 0.75
N TYR A 1118 34.24 -0.19 0.54
CA TYR A 1118 35.45 -1.01 0.76
C TYR A 1118 35.72 -1.90 -0.45
N GLY A 1119 36.99 -2.23 -0.72
CA GLY A 1119 37.41 -3.12 -1.81
C GLY A 1119 36.71 -2.80 -3.15
N PRO A 1120 36.02 -3.77 -3.80
CA PRO A 1120 35.37 -3.55 -5.09
C PRO A 1120 34.33 -2.42 -5.09
N VAL A 1121 33.62 -2.20 -3.98
CA VAL A 1121 32.63 -1.12 -3.87
C VAL A 1121 33.33 0.24 -3.93
N LYS A 1122 34.49 0.37 -3.27
CA LYS A 1122 35.30 1.59 -3.30
C LYS A 1122 35.89 1.84 -4.68
N GLU A 1123 36.40 0.81 -5.34
CA GLU A 1123 36.93 0.89 -6.71
C GLU A 1123 35.87 1.44 -7.69
N ARG A 1124 34.63 0.92 -7.64
CA ARG A 1124 33.51 1.44 -8.44
C ARG A 1124 33.20 2.91 -8.12
N SER A 1125 33.20 3.28 -6.84
CA SER A 1125 32.97 4.67 -6.41
C SER A 1125 34.08 5.62 -6.90
N ILE A 1126 35.34 5.20 -6.86
CA ILE A 1126 36.49 6.00 -7.37
C ILE A 1126 36.36 6.21 -8.88
N ALA A 1127 36.02 5.16 -9.63
CA ALA A 1127 35.82 5.26 -11.08
C ALA A 1127 34.72 6.28 -11.43
N LYS A 1128 33.59 6.24 -10.71
CA LYS A 1128 32.50 7.22 -10.85
C LYS A 1128 32.95 8.64 -10.51
N ALA A 1129 33.64 8.82 -9.37
CA ALA A 1129 34.13 10.14 -8.94
C ALA A 1129 35.12 10.74 -9.96
N ARG A 1130 36.03 9.94 -10.52
CA ARG A 1130 36.97 10.38 -11.58
C ARG A 1130 36.27 10.79 -12.87
N GLN A 1131 35.20 10.10 -13.26
CA GLN A 1131 34.40 10.48 -14.42
C GLN A 1131 33.73 11.84 -14.20
N GLN A 1132 33.17 12.07 -13.00
CA GLN A 1132 32.56 13.34 -12.64
C GLN A 1132 33.58 14.47 -12.50
N GLU A 1133 34.77 14.17 -11.98
CA GLU A 1133 35.89 15.11 -11.93
C GLU A 1133 36.25 15.65 -13.31
N LYS A 1134 36.33 14.76 -14.31
CA LYS A 1134 36.61 15.16 -15.69
C LYS A 1134 35.59 16.17 -16.22
N LEU A 1135 34.30 15.90 -16.00
CA LEU A 1135 33.21 16.79 -16.42
C LEU A 1135 33.26 18.15 -15.72
N LEU A 1136 33.48 18.17 -14.41
CA LEU A 1136 33.57 19.41 -13.64
C LEU A 1136 34.81 20.23 -14.00
N ARG A 1137 35.95 19.58 -14.31
CA ARG A 1137 37.16 20.27 -14.78
C ARG A 1137 36.98 20.90 -16.16
N GLU A 1138 36.26 20.24 -17.07
CA GLU A 1138 35.89 20.82 -18.37
C GLU A 1138 35.00 22.08 -18.20
N GLN A 1139 34.11 22.09 -17.21
CA GLN A 1139 33.29 23.26 -16.88
C GLN A 1139 34.10 24.38 -16.20
N LEU A 1140 35.01 24.02 -15.29
CA LEU A 1140 35.92 24.96 -14.63
C LEU A 1140 36.77 25.72 -15.65
N ALA A 1141 37.25 25.03 -16.69
CA ALA A 1141 38.03 25.63 -17.77
C ALA A 1141 37.21 26.58 -18.66
N LYS A 1142 35.90 26.36 -18.80
CA LYS A 1142 34.98 27.23 -19.56
C LYS A 1142 34.51 28.45 -18.77
N GLY A 1143 34.66 28.44 -17.43
CA GLY A 1143 34.17 29.49 -16.55
C GLY A 1143 32.66 29.44 -16.29
N ASP A 1144 32.03 28.29 -16.57
CA ASP A 1144 30.60 28.08 -16.37
C ASP A 1144 30.31 27.72 -14.89
N GLU A 1145 29.28 28.34 -14.29
CA GLU A 1145 28.78 27.95 -12.96
C GLU A 1145 27.81 26.76 -13.05
N VAL A 1146 27.99 25.78 -12.16
CA VAL A 1146 26.97 24.76 -11.93
C VAL A 1146 25.81 25.36 -11.12
N GLN A 1147 24.58 25.34 -11.66
CA GLN A 1147 23.38 25.57 -10.84
C GLN A 1147 23.30 24.47 -9.77
N SER A 1148 23.40 24.86 -8.50
CA SER A 1148 23.29 24.03 -7.29
C SER A 1148 23.84 22.60 -7.44
N VAL A 1149 25.01 22.32 -6.86
CA VAL A 1149 25.67 21.01 -6.94
C VAL A 1149 24.75 19.91 -6.38
N ARG A 1150 23.91 19.32 -7.24
CA ARG A 1150 23.25 18.03 -6.98
C ARG A 1150 24.26 16.98 -7.41
N LEU A 1151 25.05 16.50 -6.44
CA LEU A 1151 26.06 15.45 -6.66
C LEU A 1151 25.45 14.13 -7.20
N PHE A 1152 24.12 14.03 -7.24
CA PHE A 1152 23.35 12.95 -7.85
C PHE A 1152 22.11 13.50 -8.56
N GLN A 1153 21.85 13.05 -9.79
CA GLN A 1153 20.52 13.15 -10.37
C GLN A 1153 19.62 12.08 -9.72
N PRO A 1154 18.38 12.42 -9.32
CA PRO A 1154 17.40 11.41 -8.95
C PRO A 1154 17.25 10.41 -10.11
N ALA A 1155 17.05 9.13 -9.79
CA ALA A 1155 16.61 8.18 -10.81
C ALA A 1155 15.23 8.65 -11.31
N ALA A 1156 15.15 8.99 -12.60
CA ALA A 1156 13.89 9.31 -13.28
C ALA A 1156 12.96 8.10 -13.33
#